data_AF-A0A7J8X167-F1
#
_entry.id   AF-A0A7J8X167-F1
#
_cell.length_a   1.000
_cell.length_b   1.000
_cell.length_c   1.000
_cell.angle_alpha   90.00
_cell.angle_beta   90.00
_cell.angle_gamma   90.00
#
_symmetry.space_group_name_H-M   'P 1'
#
loop_
_entity.id
_entity.type
_entity.pdbx_description
1 polymer ?
#
loop_
_entity_poly.entity_id
_entity_poly.type
_entity_poly.pdbx_seq_one_letter_code
_entity_poly.pdbx_strand_id
1 'polypeptide(L)'
;MDNIGLGTAASLIDLVFSWSIQDALNPILYKGQIKKIPTTFTSTAHYYSSFVAPLVEETHADLLSAMSRLSRVPSYQLHSIESETNYRAPTDFSYKIVLRKPGNSNQTDVVTYKPQAGDLAALTDVKPTCISDLNRPKMPYILAYVQSVDDGKLSVRSSKPIMIEQDMQRNKHIDLFFVYLINLTTNVRIWNALHPNPILADLPIINKVIQTNDEKECAVCLSENDSVMIPSIKSYNLNDSQEAAITSCIKTWRCNHQNGHVKLIWGPPGTGKTKTVGLLLLVLLRMKCRTITCAPTLIAVMELASRVMRLVSGTLEYETYGLGDIVLFGSSERMGMDDHENLLHVFLDYRVEMLNKCFSPSTGWNASLSSMIDLLEDPRGQYGRSVTHRELGINQDEMDDPLSLGGFIKKRFFQYNEQLKFCVVNLYTHLPTARISLQVVTDMMVALYLLRSVETLLNRYDYGDERLSTATKTCLPVLESLARSFRVPEYIHKFMIKNLCLDNAYLLFCTASSSSKLHTERTQELDLLVIDEAAQLKECESTIPFQLPGLRQVVLVGDERQLPAMIRSKISGEAEFGRSMFERLVLLGKKKHLFNVQYRMHPAISSFPNKEFYDGLIMDAPMVKHRSHEKVFLHGNMYGAYSFINTAYGKEQFGHLLSKMNMVEVAVVCSIVGILFKEFNATKQRVSIGVISPYAAQVHAIEEKLKQTYSGCCSSSDSGFSVRVRSVDGF
;
A
#
# COMPACT_ATOMS: atom_id res chain seq x y z
N MET A 1 -13.93 34.77 6.66
CA MET A 1 -13.08 35.07 7.83
C MET A 1 -11.71 34.51 7.46
N ASP A 2 -10.96 35.22 6.63
CA ASP A 2 -9.74 34.71 6.00
C ASP A 2 -8.60 35.70 6.26
N ASN A 3 -8.03 35.66 7.46
CA ASN A 3 -6.94 36.55 7.87
C ASN A 3 -5.53 36.02 7.54
N ILE A 4 -5.40 34.89 6.81
CA ILE A 4 -4.11 34.21 6.58
C ILE A 4 -3.61 34.39 5.13
N GLY A 5 -4.31 35.14 4.27
CA GLY A 5 -3.93 35.26 2.85
C GLY A 5 -4.02 33.94 2.06
N LEU A 6 -4.62 32.89 2.64
CA LEU A 6 -4.84 31.57 2.02
C LEU A 6 -5.79 31.63 0.81
N GLY A 7 -6.62 32.67 0.69
CA GLY A 7 -7.65 32.80 -0.34
C GLY A 7 -7.16 33.08 -1.76
N THR A 8 -5.85 33.22 -1.99
CA THR A 8 -5.28 33.52 -3.34
C THR A 8 -4.48 32.36 -3.96
N ALA A 9 -4.13 31.32 -3.19
CA ALA A 9 -3.32 30.21 -3.71
C ALA A 9 -4.19 29.15 -4.42
N ALA A 10 -3.95 28.93 -5.71
CA ALA A 10 -4.68 27.95 -6.52
C ALA A 10 -4.39 26.49 -6.12
N SER A 11 -3.23 26.22 -5.51
CA SER A 11 -2.84 24.91 -5.00
C SER A 11 -1.90 25.01 -3.79
N LEU A 12 -1.77 23.92 -3.03
CA LEU A 12 -0.77 23.83 -1.95
C LEU A 12 0.66 24.06 -2.48
N ILE A 13 0.95 23.61 -3.70
CA ILE A 13 2.28 23.76 -4.30
C ILE A 13 2.58 25.25 -4.55
N ASP A 14 1.61 26.00 -5.08
CA ASP A 14 1.77 27.44 -5.31
C ASP A 14 1.98 28.20 -3.99
N LEU A 15 1.29 27.78 -2.92
CA LEU A 15 1.50 28.33 -1.58
C LEU A 15 2.92 28.04 -1.06
N VAL A 16 3.39 26.79 -1.17
CA VAL A 16 4.76 26.42 -0.78
C VAL A 16 5.80 27.18 -1.60
N PHE A 17 5.56 27.38 -2.90
CA PHE A 17 6.43 28.16 -3.78
C PHE A 17 6.46 29.66 -3.45
N SER A 18 5.41 30.17 -2.80
CA SER A 18 5.34 31.58 -2.37
C SER A 18 6.20 31.88 -1.14
N TRP A 19 6.56 30.86 -0.35
CA TRP A 19 7.39 31.05 0.84
C TRP A 19 8.79 31.52 0.46
N SER A 20 9.21 32.65 1.03
CA SER A 20 10.62 33.04 1.03
C SER A 20 11.44 32.07 1.88
N ILE A 21 12.76 32.12 1.74
CA ILE A 21 13.65 31.33 2.61
C ILE A 21 13.48 31.74 4.08
N GLN A 22 13.19 33.02 4.36
CA GLN A 22 12.90 33.50 5.72
C GLN A 22 11.61 32.88 6.25
N ASP A 23 10.56 32.80 5.42
CA ASP A 23 9.29 32.17 5.81
C ASP A 23 9.49 30.69 6.10
N ALA A 24 10.14 29.95 5.19
CA ALA A 24 10.42 28.53 5.32
C ALA A 24 11.26 28.18 6.57
N LEU A 25 12.05 29.14 7.09
CA LEU A 25 12.88 28.98 8.28
C LEU A 25 12.25 29.54 9.56
N ASN A 26 11.07 30.16 9.49
CA ASN A 26 10.42 30.80 10.62
C ASN A 26 9.56 29.79 11.43
N PRO A 27 9.99 29.31 12.61
CA PRO A 27 9.27 28.29 13.39
C PRO A 27 7.95 28.80 14.01
N ILE A 28 7.66 30.09 13.91
CA ILE A 28 6.46 30.72 14.46
C ILE A 28 5.62 31.41 13.38
N LEU A 29 5.83 31.07 12.11
CA LEU A 29 5.18 31.72 10.96
C LEU A 29 3.66 31.80 11.13
N TYR A 30 3.01 30.70 11.52
CA TYR A 30 1.56 30.63 11.71
C TYR A 30 1.11 30.68 13.18
N LYS A 31 2.00 31.03 14.11
CA LYS A 31 1.67 31.10 15.54
C LYS A 31 0.56 32.13 15.78
N GLY A 32 -0.49 31.73 16.49
CA GLY A 32 -1.66 32.57 16.77
C GLY A 32 -2.64 32.76 15.61
N GLN A 33 -2.35 32.20 14.43
CA GLN A 33 -3.22 32.25 13.26
C GLN A 33 -4.12 31.01 13.13
N ILE A 34 -3.71 29.89 13.74
CA ILE A 34 -4.40 28.61 13.65
C ILE A 34 -5.41 28.48 14.79
N LYS A 35 -6.66 28.15 14.43
CA LYS A 35 -7.73 27.88 15.38
C LYS A 35 -7.81 26.38 15.67
N LYS A 36 -8.25 26.05 16.88
CA LYS A 36 -8.59 24.68 17.27
C LYS A 36 -9.71 24.14 16.39
N ILE A 37 -9.56 22.91 15.90
CA ILE A 37 -10.54 22.25 15.05
C ILE A 37 -11.75 21.82 15.90
N PRO A 38 -12.98 22.27 15.58
CA PRO A 38 -14.15 21.96 16.38
C PRO A 38 -14.57 20.49 16.22
N THR A 39 -15.32 19.97 17.21
CA THR A 39 -15.91 18.62 17.15
C THR A 39 -17.19 18.57 16.31
N THR A 40 -17.86 19.72 16.14
CA THR A 40 -19.10 19.88 15.37
C THR A 40 -18.95 20.98 14.34
N PHE A 41 -19.58 20.82 13.17
CA PHE A 41 -19.47 21.77 12.06
C PHE A 41 -20.84 22.23 11.60
N THR A 42 -20.95 23.51 11.21
CA THR A 42 -22.21 24.12 10.76
C THR A 42 -22.55 23.83 9.30
N SER A 43 -21.56 23.46 8.48
CA SER A 43 -21.71 23.12 7.07
C SER A 43 -20.51 22.31 6.56
N THR A 44 -20.64 21.71 5.36
CA THR A 44 -19.53 21.09 4.62
C THR A 44 -18.40 22.07 4.35
N ALA A 45 -18.72 23.32 3.98
CA ALA A 45 -17.72 24.36 3.80
C ALA A 45 -16.96 24.70 5.11
N HIS A 46 -17.66 24.79 6.24
CA HIS A 46 -17.03 25.02 7.55
C HIS A 46 -16.14 23.83 7.94
N TYR A 47 -16.59 22.61 7.64
CA TYR A 47 -15.81 21.38 7.83
C TYR A 47 -14.49 21.45 7.08
N TYR A 48 -14.52 21.60 5.75
CA TYR A 48 -13.30 21.58 4.94
C TYR A 48 -12.32 22.72 5.29
N SER A 49 -12.82 23.95 5.43
CA SER A 49 -12.00 25.12 5.75
C SER A 49 -11.29 25.05 7.11
N SER A 50 -11.85 24.31 8.08
CA SER A 50 -11.25 24.13 9.41
C SER A 50 -9.91 23.40 9.39
N PHE A 51 -9.64 22.58 8.35
CA PHE A 51 -8.42 21.78 8.26
C PHE A 51 -7.33 22.43 7.38
N VAL A 52 -7.65 23.49 6.62
CA VAL A 52 -6.72 24.09 5.66
C VAL A 52 -5.51 24.72 6.35
N ALA A 53 -5.73 25.61 7.33
CA ALA A 53 -4.62 26.28 8.02
C ALA A 53 -3.72 25.31 8.81
N PRO A 54 -4.25 24.33 9.58
CA PRO A 54 -3.42 23.29 10.21
C PRO A 54 -2.61 22.43 9.23
N LEU A 55 -3.15 22.11 8.04
CA LEU A 55 -2.43 21.38 7.00
C LEU A 55 -1.24 22.18 6.46
N VAL A 56 -1.43 23.49 6.26
CA VAL A 56 -0.38 24.39 5.76
C VAL A 56 0.76 24.50 6.76
N GLU A 57 0.44 24.69 8.05
CA GLU A 57 1.45 24.70 9.11
C GLU A 57 2.15 23.35 9.28
N GLU A 58 1.43 22.23 9.17
CA GLU A 58 2.07 20.92 9.21
C GLU A 58 3.06 20.74 8.05
N THR A 59 2.65 21.15 6.84
CA THR A 59 3.52 21.15 5.65
C THR A 59 4.74 22.05 5.83
N HIS A 60 4.55 23.22 6.45
CA HIS A 60 5.62 24.15 6.80
C HIS A 60 6.60 23.52 7.80
N ALA A 61 6.11 22.90 8.87
CA ALA A 61 6.94 22.25 9.88
C ALA A 61 7.74 21.06 9.31
N ASP A 62 7.16 20.32 8.35
CA ASP A 62 7.87 19.28 7.59
C ASP A 62 9.06 19.88 6.82
N LEU A 63 8.79 20.93 6.05
CA LEU A 63 9.81 21.65 5.27
C LEU A 63 10.92 22.21 6.16
N LEU A 64 10.55 22.93 7.23
CA LEU A 64 11.46 23.52 8.20
C LEU A 64 12.43 22.46 8.76
N SER A 65 11.92 21.26 9.05
CA SER A 65 12.79 20.21 9.57
C SER A 65 13.71 19.59 8.53
N ALA A 66 13.29 19.56 7.25
CA ALA A 66 14.16 19.13 6.17
C ALA A 66 15.31 20.14 6.02
N MET A 67 15.00 21.44 6.10
CA MET A 67 16.00 22.50 6.09
C MET A 67 17.02 22.39 7.24
N SER A 68 16.59 21.96 8.43
CA SER A 68 17.51 21.75 9.55
C SER A 68 18.49 20.58 9.37
N ARG A 69 18.26 19.71 8.36
CA ARG A 69 19.02 18.47 8.12
C ARG A 69 19.72 18.43 6.75
N LEU A 70 19.85 19.57 6.07
CA LEU A 70 20.37 19.70 4.69
C LEU A 70 21.70 18.97 4.43
N SER A 71 22.64 18.97 5.38
CA SER A 71 23.94 18.30 5.17
C SER A 71 23.82 16.77 5.01
N ARG A 72 22.67 16.18 5.36
CA ARG A 72 22.42 14.74 5.33
C ARG A 72 21.38 14.32 4.29
N VAL A 73 20.73 15.27 3.60
CA VAL A 73 19.67 14.93 2.65
C VAL A 73 20.26 14.42 1.32
N PRO A 74 19.57 13.48 0.64
CA PRO A 74 19.98 13.03 -0.69
C PRO A 74 20.12 14.20 -1.65
N SER A 75 21.28 14.29 -2.32
CA SER A 75 21.60 15.37 -3.26
C SER A 75 22.22 14.77 -4.53
N TYR A 76 21.68 15.13 -5.69
CA TYR A 76 22.10 14.59 -6.99
C TYR A 76 22.53 15.72 -7.91
N GLN A 77 23.68 15.57 -8.57
CA GLN A 77 24.07 16.50 -9.62
C GLN A 77 23.20 16.28 -10.87
N LEU A 78 22.82 17.36 -11.54
CA LEU A 78 22.07 17.28 -12.79
C LEU A 78 22.99 16.83 -13.94
N HIS A 79 22.44 15.99 -14.81
CA HIS A 79 23.04 15.62 -16.09
C HIS A 79 22.54 16.53 -17.21
N SER A 80 21.23 16.78 -17.28
CA SER A 80 20.62 17.69 -18.24
C SER A 80 19.38 18.37 -17.66
N ILE A 81 19.04 19.54 -18.21
CA ILE A 81 17.79 20.26 -17.96
C ILE A 81 17.29 20.87 -19.26
N GLU A 82 16.01 20.66 -19.56
CA GLU A 82 15.36 21.16 -20.78
C GLU A 82 13.98 21.73 -20.42
N SER A 83 13.59 22.85 -21.02
CA SER A 83 12.23 23.38 -20.86
C SER A 83 11.22 22.47 -21.55
N GLU A 84 10.08 22.20 -20.90
CA GLU A 84 9.02 21.38 -21.51
C GLU A 84 8.09 22.20 -22.42
N THR A 85 7.33 21.51 -23.28
CA THR A 85 6.39 22.13 -24.24
C THR A 85 5.26 22.92 -23.56
N ASN A 86 4.94 22.59 -22.32
CA ASN A 86 3.97 23.28 -21.46
C ASN A 86 4.57 24.47 -20.69
N TYR A 87 5.86 24.78 -20.86
CA TYR A 87 6.48 25.98 -20.28
C TYR A 87 5.74 27.25 -20.72
N ARG A 88 5.19 27.99 -19.76
CA ARG A 88 4.45 29.24 -19.99
C ARG A 88 4.90 30.30 -19.00
N ALA A 89 5.96 31.03 -19.36
CA ALA A 89 6.32 32.21 -18.59
C ALA A 89 5.22 33.29 -18.71
N PRO A 90 4.87 34.01 -17.62
CA PRO A 90 5.45 33.95 -16.27
C PRO A 90 4.72 33.02 -15.29
N THR A 91 3.75 32.22 -15.74
CA THR A 91 2.79 31.51 -14.87
C THR A 91 3.16 30.06 -14.55
N ASP A 92 3.96 29.41 -15.41
CA ASP A 92 4.31 28.00 -15.28
C ASP A 92 5.72 27.71 -15.82
N PHE A 93 6.61 27.30 -14.92
CA PHE A 93 8.01 27.00 -15.21
C PHE A 93 8.23 25.48 -15.15
N SER A 94 7.94 24.80 -16.27
CA SER A 94 8.04 23.34 -16.39
C SER A 94 9.31 22.91 -17.13
N TYR A 95 10.01 21.94 -16.57
CA TYR A 95 11.30 21.44 -17.04
C TYR A 95 11.40 19.91 -16.97
N LYS A 96 12.17 19.33 -17.88
CA LYS A 96 12.60 17.94 -17.85
C LYS A 96 14.04 17.87 -17.36
N ILE A 97 14.29 17.13 -16.29
CA ILE A 97 15.59 17.00 -15.64
C ILE A 97 16.04 15.55 -15.68
N VAL A 98 17.33 15.34 -15.97
CA VAL A 98 18.01 14.05 -15.82
C VAL A 98 19.08 14.18 -14.74
N LEU A 99 19.13 13.24 -13.80
CA LEU A 99 20.12 13.23 -12.73
C LEU A 99 21.31 12.36 -13.09
N ARG A 100 22.53 12.76 -12.70
CA ARG A 100 23.72 11.91 -12.82
C ARG A 100 23.58 10.71 -11.90
N LYS A 101 23.85 9.51 -12.43
CA LYS A 101 23.92 8.29 -11.62
C LYS A 101 25.11 8.40 -10.65
N PRO A 102 24.96 8.00 -9.37
CA PRO A 102 26.11 7.89 -8.47
C PRO A 102 27.13 6.91 -9.08
N GLY A 103 28.41 7.31 -9.14
CA GLY A 103 29.46 6.45 -9.68
C GLY A 103 29.63 5.20 -8.82
N ASN A 104 29.92 4.05 -9.44
CA ASN A 104 30.26 2.79 -8.76
C ASN A 104 31.54 2.97 -7.91
N SER A 105 31.44 3.52 -6.70
CA SER A 105 32.46 3.32 -5.68
C SER A 105 32.10 2.07 -4.90
N ASN A 106 33.03 1.12 -4.84
CA ASN A 106 32.95 -0.16 -4.13
C ASN A 106 32.74 0.02 -2.60
N GLN A 107 31.55 0.45 -2.21
CA GLN A 107 31.06 0.45 -0.83
C GLN A 107 29.67 -0.18 -0.81
N THR A 108 29.63 -1.35 -0.19
CA THR A 108 28.47 -2.16 0.23
C THR A 108 27.15 -1.40 0.38
N ASP A 109 26.10 -1.85 -0.32
CA ASP A 109 24.67 -1.82 0.03
C ASP A 109 24.12 -0.61 0.81
N VAL A 110 24.47 0.62 0.44
CA VAL A 110 23.69 1.79 0.85
C VAL A 110 22.59 2.01 -0.17
N VAL A 111 21.36 1.62 0.19
CA VAL A 111 20.14 1.93 -0.58
C VAL A 111 20.10 3.44 -0.83
N THR A 112 20.49 3.84 -2.04
CA THR A 112 20.51 5.24 -2.42
C THR A 112 19.08 5.63 -2.77
N TYR A 113 18.56 6.68 -2.12
CA TYR A 113 17.23 7.23 -2.40
C TYR A 113 17.02 7.43 -3.91
N LYS A 114 15.80 7.24 -4.40
CA LYS A 114 15.43 7.56 -5.79
C LYS A 114 14.35 8.65 -5.75
N PRO A 115 14.51 9.75 -6.49
CA PRO A 115 13.46 10.77 -6.58
C PRO A 115 12.15 10.21 -7.14
N GLN A 116 11.04 10.65 -6.57
CA GLN A 116 9.70 10.18 -6.86
C GLN A 116 8.77 11.36 -7.19
N ALA A 117 7.63 11.07 -7.84
CA ALA A 117 6.57 12.04 -8.01
C ALA A 117 6.09 12.56 -6.65
N GLY A 118 5.87 13.87 -6.55
CA GLY A 118 5.52 14.57 -5.33
C GLY A 118 6.71 15.08 -4.52
N ASP A 119 7.94 14.76 -4.90
CA ASP A 119 9.12 15.29 -4.22
C ASP A 119 9.23 16.81 -4.41
N LEU A 120 9.49 17.49 -3.31
CA LEU A 120 9.92 18.87 -3.28
C LEU A 120 11.43 18.89 -3.05
N ALA A 121 12.16 19.59 -3.91
CA ALA A 121 13.60 19.77 -3.84
C ALA A 121 13.98 21.23 -3.91
N ALA A 122 15.13 21.57 -3.33
CA ALA A 122 15.83 22.82 -3.65
C ALA A 122 16.76 22.57 -4.83
N LEU A 123 16.83 23.53 -5.76
CA LEU A 123 17.85 23.57 -6.79
C LEU A 123 18.96 24.54 -6.39
N THR A 124 20.20 24.05 -6.39
CA THR A 124 21.36 24.82 -5.94
C THR A 124 22.53 24.70 -6.91
N ASP A 125 23.40 25.70 -6.93
CA ASP A 125 24.62 25.71 -7.74
C ASP A 125 25.84 25.05 -7.03
N VAL A 126 25.62 24.55 -5.81
CA VAL A 126 26.59 23.79 -5.00
C VAL A 126 25.87 22.68 -4.25
N LYS A 127 26.59 21.60 -3.92
CA LYS A 127 26.09 20.60 -2.97
C LYS A 127 25.99 21.25 -1.58
N PRO A 128 24.80 21.41 -1.00
CA PRO A 128 24.63 22.19 0.23
C PRO A 128 25.22 21.45 1.42
N THR A 129 25.93 22.20 2.26
CA THR A 129 26.42 21.77 3.58
C THR A 129 25.75 22.55 4.70
N CYS A 130 25.19 23.72 4.39
CA CYS A 130 24.50 24.59 5.32
C CYS A 130 23.33 25.33 4.63
N ILE A 131 22.50 26.01 5.41
CA ILE A 131 21.29 26.69 4.92
C ILE A 131 21.63 27.84 3.96
N SER A 132 22.75 28.55 4.16
CA SER A 132 23.15 29.65 3.28
C SER A 132 23.47 29.22 1.85
N ASP A 133 23.76 27.93 1.63
CA ASP A 133 23.99 27.38 0.30
C ASP A 133 22.71 27.34 -0.54
N LEU A 134 21.53 27.45 0.08
CA LEU A 134 20.23 27.46 -0.61
C LEU A 134 19.85 28.83 -1.20
N ASN A 135 20.55 29.91 -0.84
CA ASN A 135 20.20 31.27 -1.26
C ASN A 135 21.44 32.10 -1.57
N ARG A 136 22.20 31.65 -2.57
CA ARG A 136 23.44 32.31 -3.01
C ARG A 136 23.14 33.40 -4.04
N PRO A 137 23.99 34.42 -4.20
CA PRO A 137 23.73 35.51 -5.14
C PRO A 137 23.52 35.08 -6.59
N LYS A 138 24.22 34.01 -7.02
CA LYS A 138 24.11 33.44 -8.38
C LYS A 138 22.86 32.59 -8.58
N MET A 139 22.37 31.95 -7.51
CA MET A 139 21.19 31.09 -7.55
C MET A 139 20.38 31.33 -6.27
N PRO A 140 19.37 32.21 -6.33
CA PRO A 140 18.50 32.46 -5.19
C PRO A 140 17.69 31.21 -4.88
N TYR A 141 17.01 31.22 -3.72
CA TYR A 141 16.15 30.10 -3.31
C TYR A 141 15.11 29.73 -4.38
N ILE A 142 15.31 28.57 -5.00
CA ILE A 142 14.46 27.97 -6.04
C ILE A 142 14.02 26.59 -5.55
N LEU A 143 12.71 26.39 -5.50
CA LEU A 143 12.09 25.10 -5.24
C LEU A 143 11.68 24.46 -6.55
N ALA A 144 11.76 23.14 -6.61
CA ALA A 144 11.28 22.31 -7.71
C ALA A 144 10.39 21.20 -7.15
N TYR A 145 9.20 21.05 -7.73
CA TYR A 145 8.25 19.99 -7.43
C TYR A 145 8.23 18.97 -8.57
N VAL A 146 8.46 17.70 -8.25
CA VAL A 146 8.46 16.60 -9.22
C VAL A 146 7.02 16.19 -9.53
N GLN A 147 6.58 16.40 -10.77
CA GLN A 147 5.24 16.06 -11.24
C GLN A 147 5.12 14.59 -11.63
N SER A 148 6.09 14.07 -12.40
CA SER A 148 6.15 12.67 -12.83
C SER A 148 7.60 12.21 -12.99
N VAL A 149 7.77 10.88 -13.05
CA VAL A 149 9.06 10.22 -13.26
C VAL A 149 8.87 9.15 -14.33
N ASP A 150 9.56 9.31 -15.46
CA ASP A 150 9.45 8.44 -16.62
C ASP A 150 10.86 8.04 -17.09
N ASP A 151 11.20 6.75 -17.05
CA ASP A 151 12.49 6.18 -17.47
C ASP A 151 13.73 6.94 -16.91
N GLY A 152 13.65 7.34 -15.64
CA GLY A 152 14.72 8.08 -14.95
C GLY A 152 14.81 9.57 -15.31
N LYS A 153 13.87 10.09 -16.11
CA LYS A 153 13.68 11.52 -16.36
C LYS A 153 12.60 12.07 -15.42
N LEU A 154 12.86 13.24 -14.84
CA LEU A 154 11.97 13.92 -13.93
C LEU A 154 11.29 15.08 -14.66
N SER A 155 9.96 15.09 -14.73
CA SER A 155 9.21 16.29 -15.12
C SER A 155 8.96 17.11 -13.86
N VAL A 156 9.45 18.35 -13.82
CA VAL A 156 9.43 19.22 -12.65
C VAL A 156 8.82 20.58 -12.96
N ARG A 157 8.14 21.15 -11.96
CA ARG A 157 7.71 22.54 -11.95
C ARG A 157 8.55 23.32 -10.95
N SER A 158 9.11 24.47 -11.30
CA SER A 158 9.91 25.29 -10.40
C SER A 158 9.16 26.53 -9.89
N SER A 159 9.56 27.05 -8.73
CA SER A 159 8.98 28.26 -8.14
C SER A 159 9.37 29.54 -8.87
N LYS A 160 10.50 29.53 -9.59
CA LYS A 160 11.08 30.65 -10.34
C LYS A 160 11.74 30.12 -11.62
N PRO A 161 11.91 30.95 -12.67
CA PRO A 161 12.58 30.51 -13.88
C PRO A 161 14.04 30.15 -13.58
N ILE A 162 14.48 29.00 -14.10
CA ILE A 162 15.87 28.56 -14.04
C ILE A 162 16.59 29.21 -15.22
N MET A 163 17.58 30.04 -14.95
CA MET A 163 18.40 30.67 -15.99
C MET A 163 19.32 29.60 -16.60
N ILE A 164 18.96 29.10 -17.78
CA ILE A 164 19.78 28.18 -18.56
C ILE A 164 20.61 29.04 -19.51
N GLU A 165 21.86 29.34 -19.13
CA GLU A 165 22.78 30.07 -20.02
C GLU A 165 23.10 29.20 -21.26
N GLN A 166 23.29 29.83 -22.43
CA GLN A 166 23.63 29.13 -23.68
C GLN A 166 24.91 28.30 -23.58
N ASP A 167 25.83 28.67 -22.67
CA ASP A 167 27.06 27.91 -22.38
C ASP A 167 26.81 26.63 -21.58
N MET A 168 25.71 26.53 -20.80
CA MET A 168 25.32 25.30 -20.10
C MET A 168 24.82 24.21 -21.07
N GLN A 169 24.36 24.60 -22.27
CA GLN A 169 24.00 23.65 -23.34
C GLN A 169 25.24 23.23 -24.17
N ARG A 170 26.28 24.06 -24.23
CA ARG A 170 27.53 23.77 -24.96
C ARG A 170 28.56 23.01 -24.12
N ASN A 171 28.65 23.30 -22.82
CA ASN A 171 29.53 22.60 -21.89
C ASN A 171 28.83 21.37 -21.31
N LYS A 172 29.47 20.19 -21.41
CA LYS A 172 28.98 18.91 -20.85
C LYS A 172 28.89 18.86 -19.31
N HIS A 173 29.00 20.01 -18.62
CA HIS A 173 29.03 20.11 -17.16
C HIS A 173 27.97 21.11 -16.67
N ILE A 174 26.95 20.57 -16.00
CA ILE A 174 25.93 21.36 -15.30
C ILE A 174 26.27 21.30 -13.81
N ASP A 175 26.60 22.44 -13.23
CA ASP A 175 26.92 22.56 -11.80
C ASP A 175 25.64 22.88 -11.00
N LEU A 176 24.56 22.15 -11.29
CA LEU A 176 23.30 22.23 -10.54
C LEU A 176 23.07 20.94 -9.76
N PHE A 177 22.50 21.08 -8.58
CA PHE A 177 22.17 19.97 -7.69
C PHE A 177 20.67 19.97 -7.38
N PHE A 178 20.09 18.78 -7.44
CA PHE A 178 18.76 18.46 -6.94
C PHE A 178 18.90 18.00 -5.50
N VAL A 179 18.39 18.79 -4.55
CA VAL A 179 18.52 18.56 -3.11
C VAL A 179 17.14 18.20 -2.56
N TYR A 180 16.92 16.93 -2.22
CA TYR A 180 15.63 16.48 -1.70
C TYR A 180 15.30 17.15 -0.36
N LEU A 181 14.06 17.64 -0.22
CA LEU A 181 13.57 18.23 1.03
C LEU A 181 12.50 17.35 1.67
N ILE A 182 11.33 17.25 1.05
CA ILE A 182 10.16 16.53 1.55
C ILE A 182 9.38 15.95 0.37
N ASN A 183 8.49 14.98 0.62
CA ASN A 183 7.52 14.53 -0.36
C ASN A 183 6.14 15.08 0.01
N LEU A 184 5.51 15.81 -0.91
CA LEU A 184 4.24 16.50 -0.71
C LEU A 184 3.02 15.69 -1.19
N THR A 185 3.17 14.46 -1.67
CA THR A 185 2.06 13.70 -2.28
C THR A 185 0.84 13.62 -1.38
N THR A 186 1.00 13.23 -0.10
CA THR A 186 -0.14 13.13 0.82
C THR A 186 -0.72 14.51 1.14
N ASN A 187 0.11 15.53 1.40
CA ASN A 187 -0.36 16.88 1.70
C ASN A 187 -1.17 17.49 0.53
N VAL A 188 -0.70 17.31 -0.71
CA VAL A 188 -1.42 17.76 -1.92
C VAL A 188 -2.74 17.02 -2.10
N ARG A 189 -2.79 15.72 -1.82
CA ARG A 189 -4.03 14.94 -1.90
C ARG A 189 -5.05 15.36 -0.83
N ILE A 190 -4.60 15.62 0.39
CA ILE A 190 -5.45 16.18 1.45
C ILE A 190 -5.94 17.56 1.02
N TRP A 191 -5.06 18.44 0.52
CA TRP A 191 -5.45 19.76 0.03
C TRP A 191 -6.55 19.68 -1.02
N ASN A 192 -6.41 18.80 -2.01
CA ASN A 192 -7.41 18.59 -3.05
C ASN A 192 -8.74 18.07 -2.47
N ALA A 193 -8.68 17.15 -1.49
CA ALA A 193 -9.87 16.65 -0.81
C ALA A 193 -10.54 17.71 0.09
N LEU A 194 -9.81 18.72 0.55
CA LEU A 194 -10.36 19.88 1.28
C LEU A 194 -10.90 20.97 0.34
N HIS A 195 -10.62 20.89 -0.96
CA HIS A 195 -11.15 21.79 -1.98
C HIS A 195 -11.92 21.00 -3.06
N PRO A 196 -12.95 20.22 -2.66
CA PRO A 196 -13.67 19.38 -3.61
C PRO A 196 -14.44 20.24 -4.62
N ASN A 197 -14.59 19.72 -5.84
CA ASN A 197 -15.54 20.27 -6.80
C ASN A 197 -16.97 20.25 -6.19
N PRO A 198 -17.88 21.17 -6.59
CA PRO A 198 -19.20 21.31 -5.97
C PRO A 198 -20.00 20.00 -5.89
N ILE A 199 -19.88 19.11 -6.88
CA ILE A 199 -20.55 17.80 -6.91
C ILE A 199 -20.04 16.87 -5.80
N LEU A 200 -18.74 16.90 -5.49
CA LEU A 200 -18.11 16.05 -4.48
C LEU A 200 -18.16 16.69 -3.08
N ALA A 201 -18.46 17.98 -2.99
CA ALA A 201 -18.51 18.72 -1.74
C ALA A 201 -19.66 18.26 -0.82
N ASP A 202 -20.79 17.85 -1.41
CA ASP A 202 -22.04 17.54 -0.70
C ASP A 202 -22.44 16.05 -0.78
N LEU A 203 -21.45 15.15 -0.76
CA LEU A 203 -21.71 13.72 -0.76
C LEU A 203 -22.51 13.27 0.48
N PRO A 204 -23.45 12.31 0.35
CA PRO A 204 -24.26 11.82 1.45
C PRO A 204 -23.44 11.35 2.67
N ILE A 205 -22.30 10.71 2.41
CA ILE A 205 -21.38 10.25 3.46
C ILE A 205 -20.83 11.44 4.24
N ILE A 206 -20.26 12.45 3.57
CA ILE A 206 -19.67 13.64 4.23
C ILE A 206 -20.72 14.32 5.11
N ASN A 207 -21.93 14.51 4.58
CA ASN A 207 -23.05 15.05 5.35
C ASN A 207 -23.36 14.20 6.59
N LYS A 208 -23.31 12.87 6.48
CA LYS A 208 -23.53 11.97 7.62
C LYS A 208 -22.44 12.05 8.69
N VAL A 209 -21.19 12.30 8.31
CA VAL A 209 -20.08 12.43 9.27
C VAL A 209 -20.02 13.79 9.96
N ILE A 210 -20.68 14.79 9.36
CA ILE A 210 -20.87 16.13 9.94
C ILE A 210 -22.08 16.16 10.88
N GLN A 211 -23.17 15.48 10.53
CA GLN A 211 -24.38 15.43 11.34
C GLN A 211 -24.20 14.57 12.60
N THR A 212 -24.75 15.05 13.72
CA THR A 212 -24.66 14.40 15.05
C THR A 212 -25.80 13.41 15.33
N ASN A 213 -26.69 13.15 14.37
CA ASN A 213 -27.84 12.29 14.61
C ASN A 213 -27.46 10.81 14.54
N ASP A 214 -27.82 10.06 15.58
CA ASP A 214 -27.70 8.61 15.61
C ASP A 214 -28.37 7.96 14.40
N GLU A 215 -27.66 7.04 13.76
CA GLU A 215 -28.24 6.18 12.73
C GLU A 215 -29.24 5.24 13.39
N LYS A 216 -30.52 5.57 13.27
CA LYS A 216 -31.60 4.64 13.57
C LYS A 216 -31.53 3.48 12.56
N GLU A 217 -31.60 2.26 13.08
CA GLU A 217 -31.73 1.07 12.24
C GLU A 217 -32.95 1.22 11.31
N CYS A 218 -32.83 0.68 10.09
CA CYS A 218 -33.90 0.78 9.11
C CYS A 218 -35.15 0.05 9.63
N ALA A 219 -36.20 0.80 9.96
CA ALA A 219 -37.44 0.24 10.48
C ALA A 219 -38.08 -0.78 9.52
N VAL A 220 -37.94 -0.57 8.21
CA VAL A 220 -38.45 -1.47 7.16
C VAL A 220 -37.70 -2.81 7.19
N CYS A 221 -36.36 -2.78 7.27
CA CYS A 221 -35.55 -4.00 7.34
C CYS A 221 -35.66 -4.74 8.69
N LEU A 222 -36.17 -4.08 9.74
CA LEU A 222 -36.45 -4.74 11.03
C LEU A 222 -37.79 -5.51 11.01
N SER A 223 -38.76 -5.08 10.20
CA SER A 223 -40.05 -5.77 10.05
C SER A 223 -39.99 -6.97 9.10
N GLU A 224 -39.09 -6.96 8.13
CA GLU A 224 -38.83 -8.10 7.25
C GLU A 224 -37.83 -9.03 7.93
N ASN A 225 -38.32 -10.16 8.47
CA ASN A 225 -37.50 -11.13 9.19
C ASN A 225 -36.65 -11.94 8.20
N ASP A 226 -35.76 -11.25 7.49
CA ASP A 226 -34.95 -11.83 6.43
C ASP A 226 -33.81 -12.60 7.09
N SER A 227 -33.92 -13.93 7.11
CA SER A 227 -32.88 -14.82 7.61
C SER A 227 -31.67 -14.70 6.67
N VAL A 228 -30.79 -13.75 6.98
CA VAL A 228 -29.60 -13.46 6.18
C VAL A 228 -28.76 -14.74 6.10
N MET A 229 -28.77 -15.40 4.94
CA MET A 229 -27.79 -16.41 4.58
C MET A 229 -26.44 -15.69 4.42
N ILE A 230 -25.75 -15.50 5.54
CA ILE A 230 -24.33 -15.15 5.56
C ILE A 230 -23.59 -16.44 5.23
N PRO A 231 -22.67 -16.46 4.24
CA PRO A 231 -21.81 -17.62 4.00
C PRO A 231 -21.22 -18.07 5.34
N SER A 232 -21.38 -19.34 5.73
CA SER A 232 -21.16 -19.80 7.11
C SER A 232 -19.81 -19.33 7.68
N ILE A 233 -19.83 -18.24 8.47
CA ILE A 233 -18.66 -17.71 9.18
C ILE A 233 -18.42 -18.50 10.47
N LYS A 234 -19.38 -19.35 10.85
CA LYS A 234 -19.34 -20.17 12.08
C LYS A 234 -18.09 -21.04 12.16
N SER A 235 -17.52 -21.45 11.02
CA SER A 235 -16.27 -22.22 10.95
C SER A 235 -15.03 -21.45 11.40
N TYR A 236 -15.09 -20.11 11.51
CA TYR A 236 -13.93 -19.27 11.83
C TYR A 236 -13.81 -18.91 13.32
N ASN A 237 -14.66 -19.47 14.19
CA ASN A 237 -14.64 -19.27 15.65
C ASN A 237 -14.57 -17.78 16.03
N LEU A 238 -15.52 -17.00 15.51
CA LEU A 238 -15.75 -15.62 15.99
C LEU A 238 -16.54 -15.66 17.29
N ASN A 239 -16.34 -14.65 18.14
CA ASN A 239 -17.23 -14.41 19.27
C ASN A 239 -18.45 -13.58 18.83
N ASP A 240 -19.46 -13.51 19.70
CA ASP A 240 -20.73 -12.82 19.42
C ASP A 240 -20.55 -11.35 19.03
N SER A 241 -19.60 -10.63 19.64
CA SER A 241 -19.35 -9.22 19.33
C SER A 241 -18.78 -9.02 17.91
N GLN A 242 -17.92 -9.94 17.47
CA GLN A 242 -17.33 -9.95 16.13
C GLN A 242 -18.38 -10.33 15.08
N GLU A 243 -19.18 -11.37 15.35
CA GLU A 243 -20.26 -11.81 14.46
C GLU A 243 -21.36 -10.75 14.33
N ALA A 244 -21.73 -10.10 15.42
CA ALA A 244 -22.70 -9.01 15.43
C ALA A 244 -22.23 -7.81 14.59
N ALA A 245 -20.93 -7.47 14.63
CA ALA A 245 -20.37 -6.39 13.82
C ALA A 245 -20.42 -6.71 12.32
N ILE A 246 -19.99 -7.93 11.91
CA ILE A 246 -20.06 -8.36 10.51
C ILE A 246 -21.52 -8.38 10.03
N THR A 247 -22.42 -8.97 10.82
CA THR A 247 -23.85 -9.06 10.49
C THR A 247 -24.47 -7.67 10.34
N SER A 248 -24.16 -6.75 11.25
CA SER A 248 -24.60 -5.35 11.18
C SER A 248 -24.12 -4.67 9.90
N CYS A 249 -22.86 -4.84 9.52
CA CYS A 249 -22.32 -4.31 8.27
C CYS A 249 -23.04 -4.87 7.04
N ILE A 250 -23.28 -6.18 6.98
CA ILE A 250 -23.95 -6.85 5.85
C ILE A 250 -25.42 -6.41 5.72
N LYS A 251 -26.15 -6.37 6.85
CA LYS A 251 -27.55 -5.90 6.87
C LYS A 251 -27.66 -4.46 6.38
N THR A 252 -26.72 -3.62 6.80
CA THR A 252 -26.67 -2.21 6.37
C THR A 252 -26.42 -2.10 4.87
N TRP A 253 -25.49 -2.89 4.32
CA TRP A 253 -25.20 -2.89 2.89
C TRP A 253 -26.39 -3.35 2.04
N ARG A 254 -27.15 -4.37 2.49
CA ARG A 254 -28.37 -4.84 1.80
C ARG A 254 -29.53 -3.84 1.86
N CYS A 255 -29.49 -2.87 2.77
CA CYS A 255 -30.54 -1.87 2.91
C CYS A 255 -30.47 -0.86 1.76
N ASN A 256 -31.48 -0.86 0.88
CA ASN A 256 -31.62 0.13 -0.19
C ASN A 256 -32.45 1.37 0.23
N HIS A 257 -32.90 1.44 1.48
CA HIS A 257 -33.80 2.49 1.97
C HIS A 257 -33.07 3.73 2.51
N GLN A 258 -31.78 3.62 2.78
CA GLN A 258 -30.95 4.68 3.35
C GLN A 258 -29.57 4.68 2.68
N ASN A 259 -29.01 5.88 2.49
CA ASN A 259 -27.69 6.07 1.89
C ASN A 259 -26.75 6.76 2.89
N GLY A 260 -25.43 6.52 2.72
CA GLY A 260 -24.39 7.21 3.47
C GLY A 260 -24.22 6.70 4.91
N HIS A 261 -24.32 5.38 5.12
CA HIS A 261 -24.13 4.78 6.43
C HIS A 261 -22.68 4.85 6.89
N VAL A 262 -22.45 5.17 8.17
CA VAL A 262 -21.11 5.12 8.77
C VAL A 262 -21.16 4.23 10.00
N LYS A 263 -20.44 3.10 9.96
CA LYS A 263 -20.30 2.15 11.06
C LYS A 263 -18.94 2.29 11.71
N LEU A 264 -18.91 2.24 13.04
CA LEU A 264 -17.68 2.20 13.82
C LEU A 264 -17.49 0.80 14.40
N ILE A 265 -16.32 0.21 14.20
CA ILE A 265 -15.87 -1.00 14.87
C ILE A 265 -14.72 -0.60 15.78
N TRP A 266 -14.94 -0.74 17.08
CA TRP A 266 -13.96 -0.43 18.11
C TRP A 266 -13.30 -1.71 18.58
N GLY A 267 -12.02 -1.87 18.26
CA GLY A 267 -11.29 -3.07 18.60
C GLY A 267 -10.04 -2.78 19.42
N PRO A 268 -10.10 -2.97 20.74
CA PRO A 268 -8.93 -2.88 21.61
C PRO A 268 -7.80 -3.85 21.22
N PRO A 269 -6.57 -3.70 21.77
CA PRO A 269 -5.45 -4.58 21.46
C PRO A 269 -5.76 -6.06 21.73
N GLY A 270 -5.42 -6.92 20.76
CA GLY A 270 -5.60 -8.36 20.90
C GLY A 270 -7.03 -8.88 20.74
N THR A 271 -7.99 -8.03 20.36
CA THR A 271 -9.42 -8.43 20.20
C THR A 271 -9.77 -9.02 18.84
N GLY A 272 -8.77 -9.23 17.97
CA GLY A 272 -8.98 -9.84 16.65
C GLY A 272 -9.54 -8.89 15.59
N LYS A 273 -9.28 -7.57 15.69
CA LYS A 273 -9.62 -6.56 14.67
C LYS A 273 -9.38 -7.05 13.23
N THR A 274 -8.12 -7.23 12.87
CA THR A 274 -7.71 -7.57 11.50
C THR A 274 -8.24 -8.94 11.06
N LYS A 275 -8.43 -9.89 12.00
CA LYS A 275 -9.09 -11.18 11.70
C LYS A 275 -10.55 -10.98 11.29
N THR A 276 -11.28 -10.16 12.05
CA THR A 276 -12.70 -9.89 11.82
C THR A 276 -12.91 -9.07 10.55
N VAL A 277 -12.07 -8.05 10.32
CA VAL A 277 -12.08 -7.28 9.06
C VAL A 277 -11.77 -8.19 7.86
N GLY A 278 -10.76 -9.06 7.95
CA GLY A 278 -10.47 -10.00 6.87
C GLY A 278 -11.64 -10.91 6.51
N LEU A 279 -12.42 -11.36 7.51
CA LEU A 279 -13.63 -12.16 7.29
C LEU A 279 -14.79 -11.33 6.73
N LEU A 280 -14.96 -10.09 7.17
CA LEU A 280 -15.91 -9.16 6.55
C LEU A 280 -15.60 -9.01 5.06
N LEU A 281 -14.34 -8.76 4.71
CA LEU A 281 -13.90 -8.59 3.32
C LEU A 281 -14.07 -9.86 2.48
N LEU A 282 -13.83 -11.05 3.06
CA LEU A 282 -14.12 -12.32 2.39
C LEU A 282 -15.61 -12.46 2.05
N VAL A 283 -16.49 -12.07 2.97
CA VAL A 283 -17.93 -12.14 2.75
C VAL A 283 -18.38 -11.12 1.69
N LEU A 284 -17.86 -9.89 1.75
CA LEU A 284 -18.13 -8.86 0.74
C LEU A 284 -17.66 -9.27 -0.65
N LEU A 285 -16.48 -9.90 -0.75
CA LEU A 285 -15.95 -10.47 -2.01
C LEU A 285 -16.90 -11.53 -2.59
N ARG A 286 -17.37 -12.48 -1.76
CA ARG A 286 -18.34 -13.51 -2.18
C ARG A 286 -19.68 -12.93 -2.61
N MET A 287 -20.07 -11.81 -2.01
CA MET A 287 -21.28 -11.07 -2.37
C MET A 287 -21.07 -10.17 -3.60
N LYS A 288 -19.87 -10.16 -4.18
CA LYS A 288 -19.49 -9.29 -5.32
C LYS A 288 -19.74 -7.80 -5.03
N CYS A 289 -19.62 -7.40 -3.76
CA CYS A 289 -19.70 -6.01 -3.32
C CYS A 289 -18.37 -5.32 -3.62
N ARG A 290 -18.39 -4.28 -4.47
CA ARG A 290 -17.17 -3.54 -4.82
C ARG A 290 -16.72 -2.71 -3.63
N THR A 291 -15.66 -3.19 -2.98
CA THR A 291 -15.18 -2.70 -1.70
C THR A 291 -13.78 -2.15 -1.85
N ILE A 292 -13.57 -0.90 -1.43
CA ILE A 292 -12.22 -0.37 -1.24
C ILE A 292 -11.84 -0.45 0.23
N THR A 293 -10.65 -0.96 0.49
CA THR A 293 -10.08 -1.11 1.82
C THR A 293 -8.83 -0.25 1.94
N CYS A 294 -8.84 0.64 2.91
CA CYS A 294 -7.75 1.57 3.18
C CYS A 294 -7.16 1.35 4.57
N ALA A 295 -5.90 1.75 4.73
CA ALA A 295 -5.26 1.94 6.03
C ALA A 295 -4.27 3.13 5.97
N PRO A 296 -3.81 3.68 7.12
CA PRO A 296 -2.84 4.78 7.13
C PRO A 296 -1.49 4.43 6.50
N THR A 297 -0.98 3.21 6.73
CA THR A 297 0.36 2.79 6.30
C THR A 297 0.32 1.64 5.31
N LEU A 298 1.34 1.53 4.45
CA LEU A 298 1.50 0.40 3.53
C LEU A 298 1.55 -0.94 4.29
N ILE A 299 2.22 -0.96 5.44
CA ILE A 299 2.37 -2.17 6.28
C ILE A 299 1.01 -2.67 6.74
N ALA A 300 0.14 -1.78 7.24
CA ALA A 300 -1.21 -2.16 7.65
C ALA A 300 -2.05 -2.68 6.46
N VAL A 301 -1.95 -2.04 5.29
CA VAL A 301 -2.63 -2.51 4.07
C VAL A 301 -2.14 -3.91 3.68
N MET A 302 -0.84 -4.14 3.65
CA MET A 302 -0.24 -5.42 3.27
C MET A 302 -0.56 -6.53 4.29
N GLU A 303 -0.57 -6.22 5.59
CA GLU A 303 -0.96 -7.19 6.61
C GLU A 303 -2.42 -7.64 6.42
N LEU A 304 -3.33 -6.68 6.21
CA LEU A 304 -4.74 -6.99 6.00
C LEU A 304 -4.96 -7.75 4.67
N ALA A 305 -4.34 -7.31 3.57
CA ALA A 305 -4.39 -7.99 2.28
C ALA A 305 -3.86 -9.42 2.40
N SER A 306 -2.74 -9.63 3.10
CA SER A 306 -2.12 -10.96 3.30
C SER A 306 -3.05 -11.90 4.08
N ARG A 307 -3.73 -11.38 5.10
CA ARG A 307 -4.75 -12.14 5.85
C ARG A 307 -5.94 -12.51 4.98
N VAL A 308 -6.45 -11.59 4.17
CA VAL A 308 -7.56 -11.87 3.24
C VAL A 308 -7.13 -12.91 2.21
N MET A 309 -5.93 -12.77 1.63
CA MET A 309 -5.39 -13.74 0.69
C MET A 309 -5.32 -15.15 1.28
N ARG A 310 -4.85 -15.30 2.53
CA ARG A 310 -4.87 -16.61 3.22
C ARG A 310 -6.28 -17.19 3.37
N LEU A 311 -7.28 -16.35 3.62
CA LEU A 311 -8.68 -16.78 3.72
C LEU A 311 -9.23 -17.19 2.34
N VAL A 312 -8.93 -16.40 1.30
CA VAL A 312 -9.39 -16.62 -0.07
C VAL A 312 -8.76 -17.89 -0.65
N SER A 313 -7.44 -18.05 -0.56
CA SER A 313 -6.71 -19.22 -1.07
C SER A 313 -7.23 -20.54 -0.48
N GLY A 314 -7.70 -20.54 0.77
CA GLY A 314 -8.33 -21.72 1.38
C GLY A 314 -9.73 -22.05 0.86
N THR A 315 -10.28 -21.23 -0.04
CA THR A 315 -11.68 -21.31 -0.53
C THR A 315 -11.79 -21.26 -2.04
N LEU A 316 -10.67 -21.16 -2.77
CA LEU A 316 -10.67 -21.17 -4.23
C LEU A 316 -11.06 -22.56 -4.74
N GLU A 317 -11.99 -22.59 -5.69
CA GLU A 317 -12.43 -23.84 -6.32
C GLU A 317 -11.37 -24.40 -7.27
N TYR A 318 -10.55 -23.52 -7.86
CA TYR A 318 -9.57 -23.87 -8.87
C TYR A 318 -8.31 -23.01 -8.77
N GLU A 319 -7.17 -23.63 -8.43
CA GLU A 319 -5.84 -23.01 -8.34
C GLU A 319 -5.84 -21.54 -7.86
N THR A 320 -5.60 -20.59 -8.77
CA THR A 320 -5.57 -19.14 -8.53
C THR A 320 -6.74 -18.40 -9.21
N TYR A 321 -7.70 -19.13 -9.77
CA TYR A 321 -8.89 -18.53 -10.38
C TYR A 321 -9.68 -17.72 -9.34
N GLY A 322 -10.03 -16.48 -9.68
CA GLY A 322 -10.69 -15.55 -8.76
C GLY A 322 -9.76 -14.54 -8.09
N LEU A 323 -8.44 -14.75 -8.11
CA LEU A 323 -7.50 -13.73 -7.61
C LEU A 323 -7.55 -12.42 -8.41
N GLY A 324 -7.99 -12.48 -9.67
CA GLY A 324 -8.28 -11.30 -10.49
C GLY A 324 -9.28 -10.32 -9.88
N ASP A 325 -10.18 -10.78 -9.00
CA ASP A 325 -11.19 -9.94 -8.34
C ASP A 325 -10.63 -9.09 -7.18
N ILE A 326 -9.37 -9.33 -6.80
CA ILE A 326 -8.68 -8.64 -5.70
C ILE A 326 -7.52 -7.83 -6.26
N VAL A 327 -7.41 -6.55 -5.93
CA VAL A 327 -6.32 -5.67 -6.38
C VAL A 327 -5.68 -4.97 -5.19
N LEU A 328 -4.36 -5.07 -5.09
CA LEU A 328 -3.52 -4.26 -4.22
C LEU A 328 -2.75 -3.25 -5.07
N PHE A 329 -2.85 -1.96 -4.76
CA PHE A 329 -2.11 -0.92 -5.48
C PHE A 329 -1.51 0.13 -4.54
N GLY A 330 -0.36 0.68 -4.94
CA GLY A 330 0.41 1.61 -4.13
C GLY A 330 1.71 2.02 -4.81
N SER A 331 2.73 2.38 -4.02
CA SER A 331 4.08 2.62 -4.52
C SER A 331 4.85 1.30 -4.50
N SER A 332 5.16 0.77 -5.69
CA SER A 332 5.92 -0.47 -5.87
C SER A 332 7.25 -0.46 -5.10
N GLU A 333 8.00 0.65 -5.17
CA GLU A 333 9.29 0.82 -4.48
C GLU A 333 9.17 0.72 -2.95
N ARG A 334 8.04 1.13 -2.36
CA ARG A 334 7.83 1.11 -0.90
C ARG A 334 7.14 -0.16 -0.39
N MET A 335 6.57 -0.97 -1.29
CA MET A 335 5.86 -2.21 -0.92
C MET A 335 6.80 -3.40 -0.71
N GLY A 336 8.06 -3.34 -1.17
CA GLY A 336 9.06 -4.38 -0.90
C GLY A 336 8.54 -5.78 -1.25
N MET A 337 7.92 -5.92 -2.44
CA MET A 337 7.16 -7.12 -2.82
C MET A 337 8.00 -8.42 -2.83
N ASP A 338 9.32 -8.30 -2.86
CA ASP A 338 10.26 -9.42 -2.77
C ASP A 338 10.09 -10.22 -1.45
N ASP A 339 9.59 -9.58 -0.38
CA ASP A 339 9.33 -10.23 0.92
C ASP A 339 7.89 -10.81 1.04
N HIS A 340 7.05 -10.64 0.01
CA HIS A 340 5.61 -10.92 0.05
C HIS A 340 5.10 -11.67 -1.19
N GLU A 341 5.66 -12.85 -1.46
CA GLU A 341 5.26 -13.72 -2.59
C GLU A 341 3.74 -13.95 -2.67
N ASN A 342 3.07 -14.08 -1.51
CA ASN A 342 1.63 -14.33 -1.45
C ASN A 342 0.76 -13.14 -1.90
N LEU A 343 1.32 -11.93 -1.99
CA LEU A 343 0.64 -10.73 -2.46
C LEU A 343 0.96 -10.40 -3.92
N LEU A 344 1.95 -11.08 -4.52
CA LEU A 344 2.44 -10.76 -5.86
C LEU A 344 1.32 -10.82 -6.91
N HIS A 345 0.49 -11.87 -6.88
CA HIS A 345 -0.58 -12.05 -7.87
C HIS A 345 -1.74 -11.04 -7.77
N VAL A 346 -1.89 -10.38 -6.63
CA VAL A 346 -2.89 -9.31 -6.43
C VAL A 346 -2.30 -7.93 -6.58
N PHE A 347 -0.98 -7.78 -6.68
CA PHE A 347 -0.34 -6.49 -6.91
C PHE A 347 -0.56 -6.00 -8.35
N LEU A 348 -1.10 -4.79 -8.47
CA LEU A 348 -1.57 -4.23 -9.74
C LEU A 348 -0.47 -4.12 -10.80
N ASP A 349 0.71 -3.63 -10.45
CA ASP A 349 1.76 -3.40 -11.45
C ASP A 349 2.30 -4.74 -11.99
N TYR A 350 2.49 -5.74 -11.12
CA TYR A 350 2.87 -7.09 -11.52
C TYR A 350 1.81 -7.73 -12.44
N ARG A 351 0.54 -7.59 -12.06
CA ARG A 351 -0.60 -8.06 -12.86
C ARG A 351 -0.62 -7.45 -14.25
N VAL A 352 -0.43 -6.13 -14.35
CA VAL A 352 -0.41 -5.41 -15.62
C VAL A 352 0.72 -5.92 -16.51
N GLU A 353 1.91 -6.19 -15.96
CA GLU A 353 3.02 -6.77 -16.74
C GLU A 353 2.69 -8.18 -17.29
N MET A 354 2.05 -9.03 -16.49
CA MET A 354 1.68 -10.38 -16.93
C MET A 354 0.60 -10.34 -18.03
N LEU A 355 -0.46 -9.56 -17.82
CA LEU A 355 -1.53 -9.41 -18.82
C LEU A 355 -1.04 -8.74 -20.09
N ASN A 356 -0.11 -7.78 -20.00
CA ASN A 356 0.49 -7.15 -21.19
C ASN A 356 1.20 -8.16 -22.09
N LYS A 357 1.85 -9.18 -21.50
CA LYS A 357 2.44 -10.30 -22.27
C LYS A 357 1.36 -11.18 -22.89
N CYS A 358 0.27 -11.48 -22.16
CA CYS A 358 -0.85 -12.26 -22.69
C CYS A 358 -1.61 -11.55 -23.81
N PHE A 359 -1.63 -10.21 -23.83
CA PHE A 359 -2.29 -9.40 -24.87
C PHE A 359 -1.33 -9.03 -26.01
N SER A 360 -0.11 -9.58 -26.01
CA SER A 360 0.86 -9.37 -27.08
C SER A 360 0.28 -9.86 -28.42
N PRO A 361 0.30 -9.03 -29.48
CA PRO A 361 -0.26 -9.40 -30.77
C PRO A 361 0.56 -10.45 -31.53
N SER A 362 1.83 -10.66 -31.16
CA SER A 362 2.72 -11.63 -31.81
C SER A 362 2.94 -12.90 -31.00
N THR A 363 2.83 -12.83 -29.67
CA THR A 363 3.20 -13.92 -28.75
C THR A 363 2.19 -14.16 -27.62
N GLY A 364 1.08 -13.42 -27.61
CA GLY A 364 0.02 -13.52 -26.62
C GLY A 364 -1.05 -14.53 -27.00
N TRP A 365 -2.14 -14.56 -26.22
CA TRP A 365 -3.18 -15.58 -26.30
C TRP A 365 -3.76 -15.77 -27.70
N ASN A 366 -4.26 -14.70 -28.34
CA ASN A 366 -4.90 -14.81 -29.65
C ASN A 366 -3.92 -15.33 -30.72
N ALA A 367 -2.67 -14.85 -30.70
CA ALA A 367 -1.64 -15.22 -31.65
C ALA A 367 -1.19 -16.68 -31.47
N SER A 368 -0.81 -17.05 -30.25
CA SER A 368 -0.34 -18.40 -29.94
C SER A 368 -1.42 -19.46 -30.13
N LEU A 369 -2.68 -19.14 -29.81
CA LEU A 369 -3.80 -20.04 -30.05
C LEU A 369 -4.03 -20.25 -31.55
N SER A 370 -4.06 -19.18 -32.32
CA SER A 370 -4.23 -19.25 -33.79
C SER A 370 -3.08 -20.00 -34.45
N SER A 371 -1.83 -19.74 -34.04
CA SER A 371 -0.65 -20.43 -34.56
C SER A 371 -0.62 -21.91 -34.19
N MET A 372 -1.10 -22.29 -33.00
CA MET A 372 -1.23 -23.69 -32.61
C MET A 372 -2.31 -24.40 -33.43
N ILE A 373 -3.48 -23.77 -33.62
CA ILE A 373 -4.56 -24.33 -34.46
C ILE A 373 -4.03 -24.55 -35.89
N ASP A 374 -3.42 -23.53 -36.49
CA ASP A 374 -2.84 -23.59 -37.84
C ASP A 374 -1.75 -24.67 -37.96
N LEU A 375 -0.89 -24.83 -36.94
CA LEU A 375 0.13 -25.88 -36.92
C LEU A 375 -0.47 -27.29 -36.84
N LEU A 376 -1.58 -27.47 -36.11
CA LEU A 376 -2.24 -28.76 -35.92
C LEU A 376 -3.16 -29.13 -37.09
N GLU A 377 -3.76 -28.14 -37.74
CA GLU A 377 -4.67 -28.30 -38.88
C GLU A 377 -3.91 -28.44 -40.22
N ASP A 378 -2.95 -27.55 -40.50
CA ASP A 378 -2.11 -27.57 -41.71
C ASP A 378 -0.61 -27.36 -41.42
N PRO A 379 0.06 -28.38 -40.83
CA PRO A 379 1.49 -28.31 -40.54
C PRO A 379 2.36 -28.07 -41.79
N ARG A 380 1.93 -28.57 -42.96
CA ARG A 380 2.69 -28.45 -44.22
C ARG A 380 2.59 -27.05 -44.81
N GLY A 381 1.42 -26.44 -44.79
CA GLY A 381 1.23 -25.06 -45.22
C GLY A 381 1.96 -24.06 -44.34
N GLN A 382 2.00 -24.29 -43.02
CA GLN A 382 2.78 -23.45 -42.11
C GLN A 382 4.30 -23.58 -42.35
N TYR A 383 4.80 -24.80 -42.59
CA TYR A 383 6.19 -25.02 -42.99
C TYR A 383 6.53 -24.32 -44.32
N GLY A 384 5.69 -24.48 -45.34
CA GLY A 384 5.86 -23.85 -46.65
C GLY A 384 5.94 -22.32 -46.54
N ARG A 385 5.02 -21.68 -45.80
CA ARG A 385 5.07 -20.24 -45.53
C ARG A 385 6.37 -19.83 -44.83
N SER A 386 6.82 -20.60 -43.84
CA SER A 386 8.08 -20.32 -43.12
C SER A 386 9.31 -20.37 -44.04
N VAL A 387 9.34 -21.32 -44.97
CA VAL A 387 10.43 -21.44 -45.96
C VAL A 387 10.40 -20.24 -46.91
N THR A 388 9.23 -19.87 -47.43
CA THR A 388 9.08 -18.70 -48.32
C THR A 388 9.44 -17.38 -47.62
N HIS A 389 9.05 -17.18 -46.36
CA HIS A 389 9.43 -15.99 -45.58
C HIS A 389 10.95 -15.89 -45.37
N ARG A 390 11.64 -17.03 -45.27
CA ARG A 390 13.10 -17.11 -45.18
C ARG A 390 13.76 -16.76 -46.51
N GLU A 391 13.24 -17.30 -47.61
CA GLU A 391 13.71 -17.00 -48.98
C GLU A 391 13.55 -15.52 -49.35
N LEU A 392 12.50 -14.87 -48.84
CA LEU A 392 12.23 -13.43 -49.02
C LEU A 392 12.99 -12.52 -48.04
N GLY A 393 13.80 -13.05 -47.13
CA GLY A 393 14.63 -12.27 -46.20
C GLY A 393 13.85 -11.51 -45.12
N ILE A 394 12.60 -11.91 -44.84
CA ILE A 394 11.69 -11.19 -43.94
C ILE A 394 12.01 -11.47 -42.45
N ASN A 395 12.64 -12.60 -42.14
CA ASN A 395 13.06 -12.97 -40.77
C ASN A 395 14.58 -13.17 -40.71
N GLN A 396 15.32 -12.19 -40.16
CA GLN A 396 16.79 -12.21 -40.08
C GLN A 396 17.36 -12.95 -38.85
N ASP A 397 16.51 -13.47 -37.95
CA ASP A 397 16.93 -14.01 -36.65
C ASP A 397 17.19 -15.54 -36.61
N GLU A 398 17.00 -16.28 -37.70
CA GLU A 398 17.21 -17.74 -37.74
C GLU A 398 18.50 -18.13 -38.49
N MET A 399 19.63 -18.15 -37.75
CA MET A 399 20.96 -18.57 -38.21
C MET A 399 21.17 -20.11 -38.29
N ASP A 400 20.14 -20.93 -38.05
CA ASP A 400 20.23 -22.41 -38.05
C ASP A 400 19.98 -23.04 -39.43
N ASP A 401 20.54 -24.23 -39.69
CA ASP A 401 20.24 -25.04 -40.89
C ASP A 401 18.73 -25.28 -41.09
N PRO A 402 18.25 -25.50 -42.35
CA PRO A 402 16.84 -25.78 -42.61
C PRO A 402 16.37 -27.02 -41.84
N LEU A 403 15.49 -26.82 -40.86
CA LEU A 403 14.86 -27.92 -40.13
C LEU A 403 14.05 -28.79 -41.11
N SER A 404 14.12 -30.11 -40.93
CA SER A 404 13.17 -31.03 -41.56
C SER A 404 11.73 -30.68 -41.14
N LEU A 405 10.72 -31.08 -41.92
CA LEU A 405 9.32 -30.83 -41.56
C LEU A 405 9.00 -31.29 -40.13
N GLY A 406 9.45 -32.48 -39.74
CA GLY A 406 9.28 -32.98 -38.37
C GLY A 406 10.00 -32.14 -37.31
N GLY A 407 11.23 -31.70 -37.60
CA GLY A 407 12.00 -30.81 -36.71
C GLY A 407 11.35 -29.43 -36.55
N PHE A 408 10.81 -28.88 -37.64
CA PHE A 408 10.06 -27.62 -37.62
C PHE A 408 8.79 -27.73 -36.78
N ILE A 409 7.97 -28.76 -37.02
CA ILE A 409 6.72 -28.99 -36.28
C ILE A 409 7.01 -29.13 -34.79
N LYS A 410 8.03 -29.90 -34.42
CA LYS A 410 8.43 -30.08 -33.02
C LYS A 410 8.87 -28.77 -32.36
N LYS A 411 9.72 -27.98 -33.04
CA LYS A 411 10.19 -26.68 -32.54
C LYS A 411 9.04 -25.69 -32.36
N ARG A 412 8.17 -25.54 -33.37
CA ARG A 412 7.03 -24.61 -33.33
C ARG A 412 5.97 -25.06 -32.33
N PHE A 413 5.66 -26.36 -32.27
CA PHE A 413 4.73 -26.90 -31.28
C PHE A 413 5.18 -26.57 -29.86
N PHE A 414 6.45 -26.82 -29.53
CA PHE A 414 6.99 -26.50 -28.21
C PHE A 414 6.91 -25.00 -27.90
N GLN A 415 7.30 -24.16 -28.87
CA GLN A 415 7.21 -22.69 -28.75
C GLN A 415 5.78 -22.22 -28.46
N TYR A 416 4.80 -22.65 -29.26
CA TYR A 416 3.41 -22.22 -29.10
C TYR A 416 2.77 -22.81 -27.85
N ASN A 417 3.11 -24.06 -27.50
CA ASN A 417 2.61 -24.72 -26.30
C ASN A 417 3.08 -24.00 -25.02
N GLU A 418 4.36 -23.60 -24.94
CA GLU A 418 4.87 -22.83 -23.80
C GLU A 418 4.22 -21.44 -23.70
N GLN A 419 4.00 -20.76 -24.83
CA GLN A 419 3.26 -19.49 -24.85
C GLN A 419 1.80 -19.65 -24.40
N LEU A 420 1.13 -20.72 -24.83
CA LEU A 420 -0.24 -21.03 -24.42
C LEU A 420 -0.32 -21.37 -22.93
N LYS A 421 0.58 -22.22 -22.41
CA LYS A 421 0.67 -22.51 -20.97
C LYS A 421 0.85 -21.21 -20.17
N PHE A 422 1.77 -20.35 -20.58
CA PHE A 422 1.97 -19.04 -19.96
C PHE A 422 0.69 -18.20 -19.99
N CYS A 423 0.03 -18.09 -21.14
CA CYS A 423 -1.18 -17.29 -21.28
C CYS A 423 -2.34 -17.84 -20.44
N VAL A 424 -2.61 -19.14 -20.48
CA VAL A 424 -3.69 -19.77 -19.72
C VAL A 424 -3.54 -19.47 -18.23
N VAL A 425 -2.37 -19.77 -17.65
CA VAL A 425 -2.07 -19.53 -16.22
C VAL A 425 -2.29 -18.07 -15.84
N ASN A 426 -1.72 -17.15 -16.61
CA ASN A 426 -1.80 -15.73 -16.28
C ASN A 426 -3.20 -15.15 -16.54
N LEU A 427 -3.94 -15.63 -17.53
CA LEU A 427 -5.30 -15.15 -17.81
C LEU A 427 -6.27 -15.52 -16.70
N TYR A 428 -6.33 -16.79 -16.26
CA TYR A 428 -7.28 -17.14 -15.18
C TYR A 428 -6.83 -16.64 -13.80
N THR A 429 -5.53 -16.41 -13.60
CA THR A 429 -5.02 -15.80 -12.36
C THR A 429 -5.34 -14.31 -12.26
N HIS A 430 -5.17 -13.58 -13.36
CA HIS A 430 -5.09 -12.11 -13.33
C HIS A 430 -6.29 -11.39 -13.91
N LEU A 431 -7.09 -12.02 -14.79
CA LEU A 431 -8.34 -11.41 -15.24
C LEU A 431 -9.41 -11.55 -14.15
N PRO A 432 -10.18 -10.48 -13.89
CA PRO A 432 -11.35 -10.56 -13.02
C PRO A 432 -12.35 -11.59 -13.52
N THR A 433 -13.10 -12.23 -12.62
CA THR A 433 -14.09 -13.27 -12.97
C THR A 433 -15.24 -12.71 -13.82
N ALA A 434 -15.47 -11.39 -13.75
CA ALA A 434 -16.37 -10.68 -14.66
C ALA A 434 -15.89 -10.67 -16.13
N ARG A 435 -14.61 -10.95 -16.38
CA ARG A 435 -13.98 -10.95 -17.72
C ARG A 435 -13.59 -12.35 -18.20
N ILE A 436 -13.46 -13.33 -17.31
CA ILE A 436 -13.19 -14.73 -17.65
C ILE A 436 -14.04 -15.68 -16.81
N SER A 437 -14.90 -16.46 -17.47
CA SER A 437 -15.82 -17.38 -16.80
C SER A 437 -15.11 -18.69 -16.42
N LEU A 438 -15.62 -19.38 -15.39
CA LEU A 438 -15.11 -20.68 -14.98
C LEU A 438 -15.17 -21.73 -16.10
N GLN A 439 -16.18 -21.64 -16.97
CA GLN A 439 -16.29 -22.53 -18.13
C GLN A 439 -15.12 -22.34 -19.10
N VAL A 440 -14.76 -21.09 -19.42
CA VAL A 440 -13.60 -20.79 -20.29
C VAL A 440 -12.32 -21.33 -19.67
N VAL A 441 -12.12 -21.15 -18.37
CA VAL A 441 -10.94 -21.69 -17.66
C VAL A 441 -10.91 -23.22 -17.73
N THR A 442 -12.06 -23.87 -17.54
CA THR A 442 -12.17 -25.33 -17.65
C THR A 442 -11.78 -25.80 -19.04
N ASP A 443 -12.27 -25.15 -20.09
CA ASP A 443 -11.95 -25.46 -21.48
C ASP A 443 -10.45 -25.24 -21.77
N MET A 444 -9.84 -24.18 -21.22
CA MET A 444 -8.39 -23.93 -21.32
C MET A 444 -7.57 -25.07 -20.71
N MET A 445 -8.00 -25.61 -19.56
CA MET A 445 -7.30 -26.71 -18.90
C MET A 445 -7.43 -28.03 -19.64
N VAL A 446 -8.62 -28.30 -20.21
CA VAL A 446 -8.82 -29.44 -21.12
C VAL A 446 -7.89 -29.32 -22.32
N ALA A 447 -7.77 -28.13 -22.93
CA ALA A 447 -6.85 -27.89 -24.03
C ALA A 447 -5.39 -28.16 -23.63
N LEU A 448 -4.92 -27.68 -22.48
CA LEU A 448 -3.55 -27.94 -22.00
C LEU A 448 -3.30 -29.44 -21.74
N TYR A 449 -4.28 -30.15 -21.20
CA TYR A 449 -4.20 -31.60 -20.99
C TYR A 449 -4.06 -32.37 -22.31
N LEU A 450 -4.85 -32.00 -23.33
CA LEU A 450 -4.79 -32.62 -24.66
C LEU A 450 -3.47 -32.26 -25.36
N LEU A 451 -3.01 -31.01 -25.29
CA LEU A 451 -1.73 -30.58 -25.82
C LEU A 451 -0.55 -31.33 -25.18
N ARG A 452 -0.60 -31.62 -23.87
CA ARG A 452 0.42 -32.46 -23.22
C ARG A 452 0.45 -33.88 -23.77
N SER A 453 -0.70 -34.42 -24.16
CA SER A 453 -0.78 -35.74 -24.81
C SER A 453 -0.13 -35.70 -26.19
N VAL A 454 -0.39 -34.65 -26.98
CA VAL A 454 0.26 -34.41 -28.29
C VAL A 454 1.77 -34.23 -28.12
N GLU A 455 2.21 -33.44 -27.13
CA GLU A 455 3.63 -33.23 -26.79
C GLU A 455 4.36 -34.55 -26.51
N THR A 456 3.71 -35.43 -25.73
CA THR A 456 4.28 -36.74 -25.37
C THR A 456 4.45 -37.63 -26.60
N LEU A 457 3.50 -37.60 -27.54
CA LEU A 457 3.55 -38.39 -28.78
C LEU A 457 4.57 -37.82 -29.77
N LEU A 458 4.63 -36.50 -29.94
CA LEU A 458 5.65 -35.81 -30.75
C LEU A 458 7.09 -36.09 -30.29
N ASN A 459 7.27 -36.38 -29.00
CA ASN A 459 8.58 -36.75 -28.46
C ASN A 459 8.95 -38.22 -28.69
N ARG A 460 7.97 -39.09 -28.97
CA ARG A 460 8.17 -40.54 -29.10
C ARG A 460 8.11 -41.04 -30.54
N TYR A 461 7.38 -40.36 -31.41
CA TYR A 461 7.06 -40.82 -32.76
C TYR A 461 7.36 -39.75 -33.80
N ASP A 462 7.64 -40.19 -35.04
CA ASP A 462 7.82 -39.32 -36.19
C ASP A 462 6.49 -38.74 -36.68
N TYR A 463 6.59 -37.62 -37.41
CA TYR A 463 5.45 -37.00 -38.06
C TYR A 463 4.81 -37.96 -39.08
N GLY A 464 3.54 -38.30 -38.87
CA GLY A 464 2.78 -39.26 -39.69
C GLY A 464 2.24 -40.46 -38.92
N ASP A 465 2.63 -40.65 -37.65
CA ASP A 465 2.07 -41.69 -36.79
C ASP A 465 0.56 -41.48 -36.55
N GLU A 466 -0.22 -42.55 -36.67
CA GLU A 466 -1.68 -42.54 -36.55
C GLU A 466 -2.16 -42.10 -35.16
N ARG A 467 -1.38 -42.40 -34.10
CA ARG A 467 -1.69 -42.00 -32.73
C ARG A 467 -1.56 -40.49 -32.56
N LEU A 468 -0.53 -39.90 -33.17
CA LEU A 468 -0.35 -38.45 -33.19
C LEU A 468 -1.49 -37.77 -33.95
N SER A 469 -1.88 -38.30 -35.11
CA SER A 469 -3.03 -37.79 -35.87
C SER A 469 -4.33 -37.82 -35.05
N THR A 470 -4.58 -38.92 -34.33
CA THR A 470 -5.76 -39.08 -33.49
C THR A 470 -5.77 -38.10 -32.32
N ALA A 471 -4.63 -37.91 -31.64
CA ALA A 471 -4.50 -36.95 -30.55
C ALA A 471 -4.73 -35.51 -31.05
N THR A 472 -4.16 -35.15 -32.20
CA THR A 472 -4.36 -33.82 -32.82
C THR A 472 -5.83 -33.57 -33.17
N LYS A 473 -6.51 -34.54 -33.80
CA LYS A 473 -7.95 -34.45 -34.12
C LYS A 473 -8.85 -34.30 -32.89
N THR A 474 -8.42 -34.82 -31.75
CA THR A 474 -9.15 -34.68 -30.48
C THR A 474 -8.92 -33.30 -29.85
N CYS A 475 -7.71 -32.75 -30.00
CA CYS A 475 -7.33 -31.45 -29.45
C CYS A 475 -7.91 -30.26 -30.21
N LEU A 476 -7.94 -30.34 -31.55
CA LEU A 476 -8.28 -29.23 -32.44
C LEU A 476 -9.66 -28.60 -32.15
N PRO A 477 -10.76 -29.36 -31.96
CA PRO A 477 -12.08 -28.78 -31.71
C PRO A 477 -12.15 -27.95 -30.43
N VAL A 478 -11.38 -28.33 -29.38
CA VAL A 478 -11.34 -27.60 -28.11
C VAL A 478 -10.62 -26.25 -28.30
N LEU A 479 -9.50 -26.25 -29.03
CA LEU A 479 -8.75 -25.02 -29.34
C LEU A 479 -9.57 -24.05 -30.19
N GLU A 480 -10.25 -24.55 -31.23
CA GLU A 480 -11.12 -23.73 -32.06
C GLU A 480 -12.32 -23.18 -31.28
N SER A 481 -12.89 -23.98 -30.37
CA SER A 481 -13.97 -23.53 -29.48
C SER A 481 -13.50 -22.37 -28.63
N LEU A 482 -12.31 -22.48 -28.01
CA LEU A 482 -11.68 -21.41 -27.22
C LEU A 482 -11.43 -20.15 -28.06
N ALA A 483 -10.94 -20.28 -29.29
CA ALA A 483 -10.67 -19.14 -30.17
C ALA A 483 -11.95 -18.37 -30.57
N ARG A 484 -13.10 -19.06 -30.55
CA ARG A 484 -14.42 -18.48 -30.79
C ARG A 484 -15.06 -17.92 -29.51
N SER A 485 -14.90 -18.60 -28.38
CA SER A 485 -15.60 -18.27 -27.13
C SER A 485 -14.89 -17.21 -26.26
N PHE A 486 -13.56 -17.09 -26.38
CA PHE A 486 -12.77 -16.19 -25.54
C PHE A 486 -11.66 -15.49 -26.31
N ARG A 487 -11.82 -14.18 -26.48
CA ARG A 487 -10.80 -13.29 -27.05
C ARG A 487 -10.37 -12.24 -26.06
N VAL A 488 -9.07 -11.97 -26.06
CA VAL A 488 -8.50 -10.85 -25.31
C VAL A 488 -8.31 -9.66 -26.24
N PRO A 489 -8.36 -8.41 -25.75
CA PRO A 489 -8.15 -7.25 -26.62
C PRO A 489 -6.68 -7.19 -27.05
N GLU A 490 -6.46 -6.80 -28.30
CA GLU A 490 -5.13 -6.65 -28.90
C GLU A 490 -4.68 -5.18 -28.77
N TYR A 491 -3.39 -4.96 -28.51
CA TYR A 491 -2.78 -3.62 -28.40
C TYR A 491 -3.41 -2.72 -27.33
N ILE A 492 -3.27 -3.12 -26.06
CA ILE A 492 -3.66 -2.27 -24.93
C ILE A 492 -2.41 -1.66 -24.32
N HIS A 493 -2.32 -0.32 -24.29
CA HIS A 493 -1.33 0.34 -23.44
C HIS A 493 -1.49 -0.12 -21.99
N LYS A 494 -0.38 -0.32 -21.25
CA LYS A 494 -0.39 -0.74 -19.83
C LYS A 494 -1.41 0.03 -18.98
N PHE A 495 -1.62 1.32 -19.27
CA PHE A 495 -2.64 2.16 -18.65
C PHE A 495 -4.08 1.61 -18.78
N MET A 496 -4.50 1.13 -19.96
CA MET A 496 -5.86 0.59 -20.08
C MET A 496 -5.99 -0.83 -19.50
N ILE A 497 -4.90 -1.61 -19.46
CA ILE A 497 -4.88 -2.88 -18.69
C ILE A 497 -5.06 -2.59 -17.19
N LYS A 498 -4.41 -1.52 -16.70
CA LYS A 498 -4.57 -1.06 -15.32
C LYS A 498 -6.02 -0.69 -15.01
N ASN A 499 -6.67 0.09 -15.88
CA ASN A 499 -8.09 0.43 -15.74
C ASN A 499 -8.98 -0.82 -15.79
N LEU A 500 -8.75 -1.73 -16.75
CA LEU A 500 -9.46 -3.01 -16.83
C LEU A 500 -9.43 -3.76 -15.49
N CYS A 501 -8.26 -3.82 -14.83
CA CYS A 501 -8.11 -4.47 -13.54
C CYS A 501 -8.85 -3.75 -12.42
N LEU A 502 -8.74 -2.42 -12.34
CA LEU A 502 -9.36 -1.62 -11.28
C LEU A 502 -10.90 -1.58 -11.41
N ASP A 503 -11.40 -1.44 -12.63
CA ASP A 503 -12.83 -1.29 -12.92
C ASP A 503 -13.61 -2.58 -12.62
N ASN A 504 -12.98 -3.73 -12.82
CA ASN A 504 -13.66 -5.03 -12.71
C ASN A 504 -13.32 -5.78 -11.41
N ALA A 505 -12.43 -5.25 -10.56
CA ALA A 505 -12.15 -5.83 -9.25
C ALA A 505 -13.31 -5.61 -8.26
N TYR A 506 -13.54 -6.59 -7.38
CA TYR A 506 -14.50 -6.51 -6.28
C TYR A 506 -13.85 -6.05 -4.97
N LEU A 507 -12.56 -6.31 -4.77
CA LEU A 507 -11.87 -5.91 -3.54
C LEU A 507 -10.57 -5.17 -3.86
N LEU A 508 -10.48 -3.91 -3.45
CA LEU A 508 -9.33 -3.06 -3.69
C LEU A 508 -8.63 -2.72 -2.37
N PHE A 509 -7.30 -2.73 -2.37
CA PHE A 509 -6.45 -2.40 -1.22
C PHE A 509 -5.47 -1.28 -1.60
N CYS A 510 -5.43 -0.23 -0.80
CA CYS A 510 -4.45 0.86 -0.93
C CYS A 510 -4.32 1.64 0.38
N THR A 511 -3.39 2.58 0.50
CA THR A 511 -3.46 3.55 1.61
C THR A 511 -4.59 4.55 1.41
N ALA A 512 -5.06 5.19 2.50
CA ALA A 512 -6.07 6.25 2.42
C ALA A 512 -5.67 7.34 1.41
N SER A 513 -4.43 7.85 1.50
CA SER A 513 -3.86 8.77 0.51
C SER A 513 -3.87 8.20 -0.92
N SER A 514 -3.48 6.94 -1.13
CA SER A 514 -3.39 6.36 -2.48
C SER A 514 -4.74 6.13 -3.15
N SER A 515 -5.84 6.10 -2.40
CA SER A 515 -7.19 6.02 -2.96
C SER A 515 -7.49 7.15 -3.94
N SER A 516 -6.76 8.28 -3.86
CA SER A 516 -6.91 9.40 -4.79
C SER A 516 -6.71 9.03 -6.26
N LYS A 517 -5.99 7.94 -6.56
CA LYS A 517 -5.77 7.46 -7.94
C LYS A 517 -7.09 7.06 -8.62
N LEU A 518 -8.07 6.62 -7.83
CA LEU A 518 -9.39 6.21 -8.31
C LEU A 518 -10.31 7.40 -8.64
N HIS A 519 -9.95 8.63 -8.22
CA HIS A 519 -10.66 9.85 -8.63
C HIS A 519 -10.34 10.24 -10.08
N THR A 520 -9.11 9.97 -10.51
CA THR A 520 -8.57 10.37 -11.82
C THR A 520 -8.73 9.30 -12.89
N GLU A 521 -8.61 8.04 -12.49
CA GLU A 521 -8.90 6.88 -13.34
C GLU A 521 -10.42 6.73 -13.33
N ARG A 522 -11.09 6.70 -14.49
CA ARG A 522 -12.56 6.60 -14.60
C ARG A 522 -13.06 5.24 -14.08
N THR A 523 -12.93 5.05 -12.78
CA THR A 523 -13.22 3.79 -12.15
C THR A 523 -14.70 3.65 -11.92
N GLN A 524 -15.20 2.44 -12.17
CA GLN A 524 -16.59 2.10 -11.88
C GLN A 524 -16.89 2.39 -10.39
N GLU A 525 -18.14 2.70 -10.06
CA GLU A 525 -18.58 3.06 -8.71
C GLU A 525 -18.26 2.00 -7.65
N LEU A 526 -17.87 2.46 -6.46
CA LEU A 526 -17.55 1.61 -5.30
C LEU A 526 -18.73 1.61 -4.34
N ASP A 527 -19.12 0.44 -3.84
CA ASP A 527 -20.28 0.31 -2.96
C ASP A 527 -19.93 0.64 -1.49
N LEU A 528 -18.74 0.21 -1.06
CA LEU A 528 -18.36 0.19 0.35
C LEU A 528 -16.90 0.59 0.56
N LEU A 529 -16.65 1.41 1.57
CA LEU A 529 -15.32 1.77 2.05
C LEU A 529 -15.07 1.17 3.43
N VAL A 530 -13.97 0.43 3.58
CA VAL A 530 -13.44 0.00 4.88
C VAL A 530 -12.14 0.76 5.15
N ILE A 531 -12.01 1.39 6.31
CA ILE A 531 -10.73 1.95 6.77
C ILE A 531 -10.29 1.19 8.02
N ASP A 532 -9.23 0.40 7.90
CA ASP A 532 -8.56 -0.25 9.03
C ASP A 532 -7.55 0.72 9.68
N GLU A 533 -7.34 0.58 10.98
CA GLU A 533 -6.55 1.51 11.80
C GLU A 533 -6.98 2.99 11.61
N ALA A 534 -8.29 3.24 11.45
CA ALA A 534 -8.88 4.55 11.19
C ALA A 534 -8.57 5.60 12.27
N ALA A 535 -8.25 5.16 13.50
CA ALA A 535 -7.86 6.04 14.59
C ALA A 535 -6.46 6.65 14.42
N GLN A 536 -5.63 6.09 13.53
CA GLN A 536 -4.28 6.59 13.22
C GLN A 536 -4.25 7.55 12.02
N LEU A 537 -5.38 7.80 11.37
CA LEU A 537 -5.49 8.78 10.28
C LEU A 537 -5.84 10.16 10.82
N LYS A 538 -5.26 11.20 10.21
CA LYS A 538 -5.77 12.56 10.35
C LYS A 538 -7.20 12.59 9.79
N GLU A 539 -8.10 13.31 10.45
CA GLU A 539 -9.49 13.39 9.99
C GLU A 539 -9.59 13.89 8.53
N CYS A 540 -8.78 14.89 8.16
CA CYS A 540 -8.71 15.40 6.79
C CYS A 540 -8.11 14.40 5.78
N GLU A 541 -7.36 13.39 6.21
CA GLU A 541 -6.87 12.35 5.30
C GLU A 541 -7.96 11.32 4.99
N SER A 542 -8.90 11.11 5.92
CA SER A 542 -10.06 10.23 5.72
C SER A 542 -11.03 10.76 4.64
N THR A 543 -11.00 12.07 4.35
CA THR A 543 -11.87 12.66 3.32
C THR A 543 -11.48 12.24 1.89
N ILE A 544 -10.21 11.87 1.66
CA ILE A 544 -9.72 11.42 0.36
C ILE A 544 -10.53 10.22 -0.15
N PRO A 545 -10.64 9.09 0.60
CA PRO A 545 -11.48 7.98 0.16
C PRO A 545 -12.98 8.23 0.32
N PHE A 546 -13.42 9.14 1.21
CA PHE A 546 -14.87 9.44 1.38
C PHE A 546 -15.48 10.11 0.15
N GLN A 547 -14.64 10.71 -0.69
CA GLN A 547 -15.07 11.38 -1.92
C GLN A 547 -15.22 10.43 -3.12
N LEU A 548 -14.96 9.13 -2.93
CA LEU A 548 -15.08 8.16 -4.03
C LEU A 548 -16.55 8.01 -4.46
N PRO A 549 -16.82 7.96 -5.77
CA PRO A 549 -18.18 7.89 -6.28
C PRO A 549 -18.85 6.55 -5.98
N GLY A 550 -20.16 6.60 -5.73
CA GLY A 550 -21.00 5.41 -5.50
C GLY A 550 -21.07 4.91 -4.05
N LEU A 551 -20.23 5.43 -3.15
CA LEU A 551 -20.14 4.88 -1.79
C LEU A 551 -21.47 5.01 -1.04
N ARG A 552 -21.99 3.86 -0.59
CA ARG A 552 -23.24 3.75 0.20
C ARG A 552 -22.98 3.55 1.68
N GLN A 553 -21.85 2.94 2.01
CA GLN A 553 -21.48 2.60 3.38
C GLN A 553 -19.98 2.78 3.63
N VAL A 554 -19.65 3.31 4.81
CA VAL A 554 -18.30 3.40 5.34
C VAL A 554 -18.22 2.60 6.64
N VAL A 555 -17.17 1.79 6.78
CA VAL A 555 -16.83 1.07 8.00
C VAL A 555 -15.47 1.56 8.48
N LEU A 556 -15.45 2.28 9.59
CA LEU A 556 -14.22 2.72 10.24
C LEU A 556 -13.88 1.72 11.34
N VAL A 557 -12.68 1.15 11.28
CA VAL A 557 -12.19 0.17 12.24
C VAL A 557 -10.96 0.75 12.92
N GLY A 558 -10.95 0.82 14.24
CA GLY A 558 -9.85 1.43 14.94
C GLY A 558 -9.98 1.38 16.45
N ASP A 559 -9.12 2.14 17.11
CA ASP A 559 -9.07 2.29 18.55
C ASP A 559 -8.46 3.64 18.92
N GLU A 560 -9.30 4.56 19.38
CA GLU A 560 -8.94 5.91 19.82
C GLU A 560 -8.08 5.94 21.10
N ARG A 561 -7.91 4.79 21.77
CA ARG A 561 -7.03 4.66 22.94
C ARG A 561 -5.60 4.29 22.59
N GLN A 562 -5.29 4.06 21.31
CA GLN A 562 -3.94 3.82 20.81
C GLN A 562 -3.30 5.11 20.25
N LEU A 563 -2.11 4.98 19.66
CA LEU A 563 -1.37 6.13 19.13
C LEU A 563 -2.19 6.88 18.07
N PRO A 564 -2.34 8.21 18.18
CA PRO A 564 -3.02 9.02 17.18
C PRO A 564 -2.15 9.20 15.93
N ALA A 565 -2.67 9.91 14.94
CA ALA A 565 -1.89 10.31 13.78
C ALA A 565 -0.66 11.15 14.20
N MET A 566 0.49 10.89 13.59
CA MET A 566 1.71 11.64 13.87
C MET A 566 1.55 13.09 13.37
N ILE A 567 1.85 14.05 14.26
CA ILE A 567 1.85 15.48 13.98
C ILE A 567 3.23 16.04 14.27
N ARG A 568 3.77 16.78 13.31
CA ARG A 568 5.08 17.39 13.43
C ARG A 568 5.03 18.76 14.06
N SER A 569 4.09 19.60 13.65
CA SER A 569 3.95 20.93 14.22
C SER A 569 3.29 20.86 15.60
N LYS A 570 3.94 21.49 16.59
CA LYS A 570 3.30 21.71 17.90
C LYS A 570 2.05 22.60 17.77
N ILE A 571 2.07 23.56 16.85
CA ILE A 571 0.96 24.48 16.61
C ILE A 571 -0.24 23.69 16.03
N SER A 572 -0.01 22.82 15.05
CA SER A 572 -1.07 21.94 14.52
C SER A 572 -1.52 20.90 15.56
N GLY A 573 -0.63 20.44 16.43
CA GLY A 573 -0.97 19.57 17.57
C GLY A 573 -1.92 20.23 18.56
N GLU A 574 -1.64 21.47 18.97
CA GLU A 574 -2.52 22.28 19.83
C GLU A 574 -3.89 22.56 19.17
N ALA A 575 -3.93 22.60 17.83
CA ALA A 575 -5.16 22.75 17.07
C ALA A 575 -5.99 21.44 16.93
N GLU A 576 -5.54 20.32 17.52
CA GLU A 576 -6.12 18.98 17.37
C GLU A 576 -6.10 18.43 15.93
N PHE A 577 -5.11 18.83 15.11
CA PHE A 577 -4.98 18.34 13.74
C PHE A 577 -4.74 16.83 13.63
N GLY A 578 -4.18 16.22 14.69
CA GLY A 578 -3.96 14.78 14.78
C GLY A 578 -5.19 13.97 15.18
N ARG A 579 -6.31 14.62 15.56
CA ARG A 579 -7.55 13.91 15.89
C ARG A 579 -8.07 13.18 14.66
N SER A 580 -8.43 11.92 14.85
CA SER A 580 -8.99 11.10 13.78
C SER A 580 -10.49 11.31 13.63
N MET A 581 -11.00 10.99 12.44
CA MET A 581 -12.44 10.92 12.18
C MET A 581 -13.13 9.93 13.13
N PHE A 582 -12.46 8.80 13.40
CA PHE A 582 -12.95 7.77 14.32
C PHE A 582 -13.14 8.35 15.72
N GLU A 583 -12.09 8.98 16.27
CA GLU A 583 -12.11 9.59 17.60
C GLU A 583 -13.19 10.67 17.72
N ARG A 584 -13.31 11.57 16.74
CA ARG A 584 -14.35 12.61 16.77
C ARG A 584 -15.76 12.01 16.80
N LEU A 585 -16.03 11.00 15.99
CA LEU A 585 -17.35 10.34 15.98
C LEU A 585 -17.64 9.63 17.30
N VAL A 586 -16.62 9.04 17.93
CA VAL A 586 -16.75 8.48 19.29
C VAL A 586 -17.09 9.58 20.30
N LEU A 587 -16.39 10.71 20.27
CA LEU A 587 -16.67 11.85 21.16
C LEU A 587 -18.09 12.41 20.98
N LEU A 588 -18.63 12.35 19.76
CA LEU A 588 -20.00 12.73 19.45
C LEU A 588 -21.04 11.67 19.85
N GLY A 589 -20.63 10.56 20.44
CA GLY A 589 -21.52 9.51 20.93
C GLY A 589 -22.01 8.53 19.88
N LYS A 590 -21.42 8.51 18.68
CA LYS A 590 -21.85 7.60 17.61
C LYS A 590 -21.69 6.14 18.05
N LYS A 591 -22.75 5.35 17.89
CA LYS A 591 -22.76 3.92 18.26
C LYS A 591 -21.60 3.16 17.59
N LYS A 592 -20.86 2.41 18.40
CA LYS A 592 -19.72 1.59 17.98
C LYS A 592 -19.92 0.13 18.36
N HIS A 593 -19.45 -0.77 17.49
CA HIS A 593 -19.38 -2.20 17.78
C HIS A 593 -18.06 -2.48 18.52
N LEU A 594 -18.13 -2.70 19.84
CA LEU A 594 -16.97 -3.05 20.65
C LEU A 594 -16.64 -4.54 20.53
N PHE A 595 -15.40 -4.87 20.16
CA PHE A 595 -14.87 -6.22 20.34
C PHE A 595 -14.42 -6.42 21.78
N ASN A 596 -15.19 -7.23 22.52
CA ASN A 596 -15.10 -7.31 23.98
C ASN A 596 -14.33 -8.53 24.49
N VAL A 597 -13.59 -9.25 23.64
CA VAL A 597 -12.75 -10.39 24.07
C VAL A 597 -11.34 -10.23 23.53
N GLN A 598 -10.32 -10.27 24.40
CA GLN A 598 -8.91 -10.23 24.03
C GLN A 598 -8.27 -11.64 24.06
N TYR A 599 -7.40 -11.91 23.08
CA TYR A 599 -6.79 -13.22 22.83
C TYR A 599 -5.25 -13.20 22.91
N ARG A 600 -4.64 -12.11 23.42
CA ARG A 600 -3.19 -11.88 23.36
C ARG A 600 -2.53 -11.91 24.73
N MET A 601 -3.03 -11.10 25.66
CA MET A 601 -2.37 -10.80 26.93
C MET A 601 -2.77 -11.82 27.99
N HIS A 602 -1.84 -12.13 28.90
CA HIS A 602 -2.18 -12.82 30.15
C HIS A 602 -3.10 -11.92 31.01
N PRO A 603 -4.06 -12.46 31.79
CA PRO A 603 -4.99 -11.66 32.62
C PRO A 603 -4.31 -10.62 33.53
N ALA A 604 -3.15 -10.97 34.11
CA ALA A 604 -2.37 -10.04 34.93
C ALA A 604 -1.86 -8.80 34.17
N ILE A 605 -1.66 -8.90 32.85
CA ILE A 605 -1.24 -7.79 31.98
C ILE A 605 -2.47 -7.02 31.49
N SER A 606 -3.53 -7.71 31.05
CA SER A 606 -4.73 -7.07 30.49
C SER A 606 -5.56 -6.32 31.53
N SER A 607 -5.45 -6.69 32.82
CA SER A 607 -6.26 -6.11 33.89
C SER A 607 -6.11 -4.58 34.02
N PHE A 608 -4.90 -4.04 33.90
CA PHE A 608 -4.69 -2.59 34.03
C PHE A 608 -5.21 -1.82 32.80
N PRO A 609 -4.81 -2.15 31.55
CA PRO A 609 -5.35 -1.47 30.37
C PRO A 609 -6.88 -1.54 30.27
N ASN A 610 -7.48 -2.68 30.62
CA ASN A 610 -8.93 -2.85 30.61
C ASN A 610 -9.63 -1.87 31.56
N LYS A 611 -9.13 -1.75 32.79
CA LYS A 611 -9.70 -0.86 33.80
C LYS A 611 -9.50 0.62 33.44
N GLU A 612 -8.31 0.97 32.96
CA GLU A 612 -7.93 2.38 32.74
C GLU A 612 -8.50 2.97 31.45
N PHE A 613 -8.58 2.18 30.36
CA PHE A 613 -8.90 2.71 29.04
C PHE A 613 -10.24 2.22 28.47
N TYR A 614 -10.78 1.13 29.01
CA TYR A 614 -11.94 0.42 28.45
C TYR A 614 -13.04 0.12 29.48
N ASP A 615 -13.05 0.81 30.63
CA ASP A 615 -14.09 0.73 31.67
C ASP A 615 -14.37 -0.70 32.18
N GLY A 616 -13.41 -1.62 32.07
CA GLY A 616 -13.58 -3.02 32.45
C GLY A 616 -14.45 -3.85 31.48
N LEU A 617 -14.76 -3.33 30.29
CA LEU A 617 -15.66 -3.98 29.32
C LEU A 617 -15.00 -5.13 28.53
N ILE A 618 -13.68 -5.32 28.66
CA ILE A 618 -12.92 -6.34 27.90
C ILE A 618 -12.76 -7.60 28.72
N MET A 619 -13.07 -8.74 28.11
CA MET A 619 -12.92 -10.07 28.72
C MET A 619 -11.68 -10.78 28.18
N ASP A 620 -11.05 -11.59 29.03
CA ASP A 620 -9.96 -12.47 28.62
C ASP A 620 -10.51 -13.79 28.04
N ALA A 621 -10.05 -14.17 26.85
CA ALA A 621 -10.41 -15.44 26.23
C ALA A 621 -9.98 -16.66 27.07
N PRO A 622 -10.66 -17.82 26.99
CA PRO A 622 -10.27 -19.02 27.73
C PRO A 622 -8.81 -19.45 27.48
N MET A 623 -8.31 -19.28 26.25
CA MET A 623 -6.95 -19.68 25.89
C MET A 623 -5.86 -18.94 26.66
N VAL A 624 -6.05 -17.66 27.00
CA VAL A 624 -5.04 -16.86 27.72
C VAL A 624 -5.07 -17.09 29.23
N LYS A 625 -6.11 -17.75 29.73
CA LYS A 625 -6.27 -18.15 31.14
C LYS A 625 -5.68 -19.54 31.44
N HIS A 626 -5.36 -20.30 30.39
CA HIS A 626 -4.87 -21.66 30.55
C HIS A 626 -3.39 -21.67 30.95
N ARG A 627 -2.98 -22.60 31.81
CA ARG A 627 -1.57 -22.72 32.27
C ARG A 627 -0.56 -22.89 31.14
N SER A 628 -0.96 -23.47 30.01
CA SER A 628 -0.09 -23.60 28.83
C SER A 628 0.24 -22.27 28.14
N HIS A 629 -0.53 -21.21 28.42
CA HIS A 629 -0.23 -19.85 27.94
C HIS A 629 0.85 -19.17 28.78
N GLU A 630 1.01 -19.59 30.04
CA GLU A 630 2.09 -19.13 30.90
C GLU A 630 3.42 -19.74 30.44
N LYS A 631 4.35 -18.88 30.02
CA LYS A 631 5.74 -19.26 29.76
C LYS A 631 6.60 -18.71 30.87
N VAL A 632 7.27 -19.59 31.62
CA VAL A 632 8.15 -19.20 32.73
C VAL A 632 9.59 -19.34 32.27
N PHE A 633 10.20 -18.23 31.86
CA PHE A 633 11.63 -18.15 31.50
C PHE A 633 12.50 -17.49 32.58
N LEU A 634 11.87 -16.85 33.56
CA LEU A 634 12.54 -16.16 34.65
C LEU A 634 12.06 -16.79 35.97
N HIS A 635 13.00 -17.22 36.79
CA HIS A 635 12.72 -17.81 38.09
C HIS A 635 12.80 -16.79 39.21
N GLY A 636 11.87 -16.87 40.16
CA GLY A 636 11.82 -16.02 41.36
C GLY A 636 10.53 -15.21 41.47
N ASN A 637 10.17 -14.87 42.70
CA ASN A 637 8.89 -14.21 43.02
C ASN A 637 8.73 -12.81 42.38
N MET A 638 9.83 -12.19 41.95
CA MET A 638 9.82 -10.87 41.31
C MET A 638 9.49 -10.91 39.80
N TYR A 639 9.43 -12.09 39.17
CA TYR A 639 9.25 -12.24 37.72
C TYR A 639 7.93 -12.94 37.39
N GLY A 640 6.82 -12.30 37.74
CA GLY A 640 5.48 -12.72 37.31
C GLY A 640 5.17 -12.30 35.87
N ALA A 641 4.03 -12.77 35.34
CA ALA A 641 3.52 -12.37 34.02
C ALA A 641 3.41 -10.84 33.83
N TYR A 642 3.17 -10.12 34.93
CA TYR A 642 3.33 -8.67 35.02
C TYR A 642 4.15 -8.35 36.27
N SER A 643 5.18 -7.50 36.12
CA SER A 643 6.06 -7.10 37.22
C SER A 643 6.47 -5.64 37.03
N PHE A 644 6.44 -4.86 38.12
CA PHE A 644 6.99 -3.50 38.14
C PHE A 644 8.30 -3.50 38.92
N ILE A 645 9.41 -3.24 38.22
CA ILE A 645 10.76 -3.24 38.81
C ILE A 645 11.17 -1.80 39.07
N ASN A 646 11.12 -1.38 40.34
CA ASN A 646 11.55 -0.04 40.74
C ASN A 646 13.09 0.08 40.74
N THR A 647 13.65 0.90 39.86
CA THR A 647 15.09 1.18 39.79
C THR A 647 15.45 2.45 40.57
N ALA A 648 15.51 2.35 41.90
CA ALA A 648 15.60 3.49 42.83
C ALA A 648 16.78 4.46 42.62
N TYR A 649 17.88 4.03 41.98
CA TYR A 649 19.07 4.85 41.72
C TYR A 649 19.19 5.35 40.28
N GLY A 650 18.17 5.13 39.45
CA GLY A 650 18.12 5.61 38.07
C GLY A 650 18.16 7.14 38.00
N LYS A 651 18.93 7.68 37.05
CA LYS A 651 19.00 9.12 36.80
C LYS A 651 18.85 9.37 35.31
N GLU A 652 17.89 10.23 34.95
CA GLU A 652 17.74 10.71 33.58
C GLU A 652 18.95 11.56 33.17
N GLN A 653 19.46 11.31 31.97
CA GLN A 653 20.55 12.03 31.34
C GLN A 653 20.16 12.36 29.89
N PHE A 654 20.73 13.43 29.33
CA PHE A 654 20.55 13.76 27.92
C PHE A 654 21.59 13.03 27.07
N GLY A 655 21.11 12.28 26.07
CA GLY A 655 21.92 11.69 25.02
C GLY A 655 21.97 12.57 23.77
N HIS A 656 22.28 11.94 22.63
CA HIS A 656 22.36 12.62 21.33
C HIS A 656 21.00 13.26 20.95
N LEU A 657 21.02 14.44 20.32
CA LEU A 657 19.81 15.22 19.94
C LEU A 657 18.89 15.61 21.11
N LEU A 658 19.42 15.77 22.33
CA LEU A 658 18.63 16.14 23.53
C LEU A 658 17.53 15.11 23.91
N SER A 659 17.61 13.88 23.40
CA SER A 659 16.73 12.78 23.81
C SER A 659 17.21 12.19 25.15
N LYS A 660 16.31 11.65 25.97
CA LYS A 660 16.61 11.19 27.33
C LYS A 660 17.04 9.73 27.38
N MET A 661 17.88 9.39 28.36
CA MET A 661 18.32 8.02 28.66
C MET A 661 18.59 7.83 30.16
N ASN A 662 18.59 6.58 30.62
CA ASN A 662 18.91 6.18 31.99
C ASN A 662 19.75 4.90 31.97
N MET A 663 21.04 5.04 32.28
CA MET A 663 22.00 3.93 32.22
C MET A 663 21.78 2.84 33.27
N VAL A 664 21.11 3.15 34.39
CA VAL A 664 20.77 2.13 35.40
C VAL A 664 19.68 1.21 34.85
N GLU A 665 18.66 1.76 34.19
CA GLU A 665 17.66 0.96 33.48
C GLU A 665 18.27 0.13 32.36
N VAL A 666 19.22 0.70 31.58
CA VAL A 666 19.96 -0.07 30.55
C VAL A 666 20.64 -1.29 31.17
N ALA A 667 21.33 -1.12 32.30
CA ALA A 667 22.02 -2.22 32.99
C ALA A 667 21.04 -3.29 33.50
N VAL A 668 19.88 -2.89 34.04
CA VAL A 668 18.83 -3.80 34.49
C VAL A 668 18.24 -4.57 33.31
N VAL A 669 17.91 -3.90 32.21
CA VAL A 669 17.42 -4.53 30.97
C VAL A 669 18.41 -5.57 30.45
N CYS A 670 19.69 -5.20 30.34
CA CYS A 670 20.75 -6.12 29.91
C CYS A 670 20.87 -7.33 30.85
N SER A 671 20.73 -7.12 32.16
CA SER A 671 20.77 -8.20 33.15
C SER A 671 19.62 -9.18 32.96
N ILE A 672 18.38 -8.68 32.77
CA ILE A 672 17.20 -9.51 32.52
C ILE A 672 17.34 -10.29 31.21
N VAL A 673 17.76 -9.63 30.13
CA VAL A 673 18.02 -10.29 28.84
C VAL A 673 19.11 -11.36 28.98
N GLY A 674 20.13 -11.12 29.82
CA GLY A 674 21.17 -12.09 30.11
C GLY A 674 20.69 -13.32 30.86
N ILE A 675 19.75 -13.18 31.79
CA ILE A 675 19.10 -14.31 32.46
C ILE A 675 18.28 -15.12 31.44
N LEU A 676 17.48 -14.44 30.61
CA LEU A 676 16.70 -15.09 29.54
C LEU A 676 17.60 -15.84 28.54
N PHE A 677 18.77 -15.29 28.21
CA PHE A 677 19.74 -15.94 27.34
C PHE A 677 20.35 -17.20 27.98
N LYS A 678 20.66 -17.17 29.28
CA LYS A 678 21.12 -18.35 30.02
C LYS A 678 20.05 -19.44 30.02
N GLU A 679 18.80 -19.07 30.25
CA GLU A 679 17.67 -20.02 30.25
C GLU A 679 17.43 -20.62 28.86
N PHE A 680 17.51 -19.80 27.81
CA PHE A 680 17.50 -20.26 26.42
C PHE A 680 18.62 -21.28 26.17
N ASN A 681 19.84 -21.01 26.65
CA ASN A 681 20.97 -21.92 26.45
C ASN A 681 20.80 -23.25 27.18
N ALA A 682 20.15 -23.25 28.35
CA ALA A 682 19.88 -24.44 29.14
C ALA A 682 18.74 -25.29 28.57
N THR A 683 17.63 -24.66 28.17
CA THR A 683 16.40 -25.36 27.76
C THR A 683 16.26 -25.57 26.27
N LYS A 684 16.97 -24.76 25.47
CA LYS A 684 16.79 -24.63 24.01
C LYS A 684 15.36 -24.27 23.57
N GLN A 685 14.51 -23.80 24.50
CA GLN A 685 13.19 -23.30 24.16
C GLN A 685 13.30 -21.95 23.45
N ARG A 686 12.55 -21.72 22.37
CA ARG A 686 12.60 -20.45 21.65
C ARG A 686 12.13 -19.27 22.51
N VAL A 687 12.93 -18.21 22.57
CA VAL A 687 12.65 -16.99 23.34
C VAL A 687 12.66 -15.77 22.41
N SER A 688 11.57 -14.99 22.42
CA SER A 688 11.48 -13.74 21.68
C SER A 688 11.18 -12.58 22.63
N ILE A 689 11.99 -11.54 22.57
CA ILE A 689 12.00 -10.42 23.51
C ILE A 689 11.81 -9.12 22.74
N GLY A 690 10.84 -8.32 23.18
CA GLY A 690 10.67 -6.93 22.77
C GLY A 690 11.04 -6.01 23.93
N VAL A 691 11.90 -5.03 23.68
CA VAL A 691 12.23 -3.95 24.61
C VAL A 691 11.78 -2.64 23.99
N ILE A 692 10.93 -1.90 24.69
CA ILE A 692 10.37 -0.64 24.20
C ILE A 692 10.70 0.50 25.15
N SER A 693 10.94 1.70 24.61
CA SER A 693 11.13 2.93 25.37
C SER A 693 10.60 4.14 24.60
N PRO A 694 10.01 5.17 25.26
CA PRO A 694 9.53 6.37 24.56
C PRO A 694 10.67 7.22 23.99
N TYR A 695 11.92 7.04 24.45
CA TYR A 695 13.04 7.90 24.06
C TYR A 695 14.03 7.21 23.13
N ALA A 696 14.27 7.81 21.97
CA ALA A 696 15.23 7.30 20.98
C ALA A 696 16.65 7.12 21.53
N ALA A 697 17.13 8.02 22.41
CA ALA A 697 18.44 7.86 23.05
C ALA A 697 18.48 6.63 23.97
N GLN A 698 17.41 6.32 24.70
CA GLN A 698 17.33 5.12 25.53
C GLN A 698 17.31 3.85 24.68
N VAL A 699 16.53 3.84 23.58
CA VAL A 699 16.52 2.72 22.60
C VAL A 699 17.94 2.46 22.10
N HIS A 700 18.63 3.50 21.65
CA HIS A 700 19.99 3.39 21.14
C HIS A 700 20.98 2.88 22.20
N ALA A 701 20.92 3.43 23.42
CA ALA A 701 21.80 3.00 24.51
C ALA A 701 21.59 1.51 24.87
N ILE A 702 20.35 1.02 24.87
CA ILE A 702 20.04 -0.39 25.09
C ILE A 702 20.59 -1.24 23.92
N GLU A 703 20.34 -0.83 22.67
CA GLU A 703 20.84 -1.55 21.49
C GLU A 703 22.35 -1.67 21.48
N GLU A 704 23.08 -0.57 21.72
CA GLU A 704 24.54 -0.57 21.78
C GLU A 704 25.05 -1.51 22.87
N LYS A 705 24.47 -1.45 24.07
CA LYS A 705 24.93 -2.27 25.19
C LYS A 705 24.65 -3.76 24.97
N LEU A 706 23.50 -4.11 24.41
CA LEU A 706 23.17 -5.49 24.06
C LEU A 706 24.06 -6.00 22.93
N LYS A 707 24.35 -5.17 21.91
CA LYS A 707 25.28 -5.53 20.83
C LYS A 707 26.68 -5.84 21.36
N GLN A 708 27.22 -5.00 22.25
CA GLN A 708 28.53 -5.25 22.88
C GLN A 708 28.57 -6.55 23.69
N THR A 709 27.47 -6.90 24.35
CA THR A 709 27.41 -8.03 25.29
C THR A 709 27.12 -9.37 24.61
N TYR A 710 26.37 -9.36 23.50
CA TYR A 710 25.87 -10.57 22.82
C TYR A 710 26.23 -10.64 21.32
N SER A 711 27.35 -10.01 20.93
CA SER A 711 27.92 -10.03 19.58
C SER A 711 27.87 -11.44 18.97
N GLY A 712 27.00 -11.66 17.98
CA GLY A 712 26.88 -12.93 17.23
C GLY A 712 25.62 -13.77 17.48
N CYS A 713 24.91 -13.62 18.62
CA CYS A 713 23.69 -14.41 18.90
C CYS A 713 22.38 -13.71 18.51
N CYS A 714 22.37 -12.38 18.46
CA CYS A 714 21.18 -11.56 18.22
C CYS A 714 20.88 -11.28 16.74
N SER A 715 21.73 -11.75 15.81
CA SER A 715 21.73 -11.34 14.41
C SER A 715 21.38 -12.44 13.39
N SER A 716 21.18 -13.68 13.83
CA SER A 716 20.66 -14.74 12.96
C SER A 716 19.21 -15.07 13.33
N SER A 717 18.31 -14.96 12.35
CA SER A 717 16.88 -15.31 12.45
C SER A 717 16.63 -16.78 12.81
N ASP A 718 17.67 -17.62 12.77
CA ASP A 718 17.62 -19.06 13.00
C ASP A 718 18.12 -19.50 14.40
N SER A 719 18.58 -18.58 15.26
CA SER A 719 19.18 -18.94 16.56
C SER A 719 18.17 -19.37 17.64
N GLY A 720 16.86 -19.19 17.41
CA GLY A 720 15.82 -19.45 18.42
C GLY A 720 15.76 -18.42 19.56
N PHE A 721 16.67 -17.44 19.60
CA PHE A 721 16.72 -16.35 20.57
C PHE A 721 16.76 -14.99 19.85
N SER A 722 15.73 -14.17 20.01
CA SER A 722 15.62 -12.88 19.31
C SER A 722 15.35 -11.74 20.28
N VAL A 723 16.06 -10.63 20.15
CA VAL A 723 15.81 -9.38 20.89
C VAL A 723 15.58 -8.23 19.92
N ARG A 724 14.45 -7.55 20.05
CA ARG A 724 14.13 -6.34 19.29
C ARG A 724 13.97 -5.17 20.24
N VAL A 725 14.72 -4.09 19.99
CA VAL A 725 14.65 -2.84 20.76
C VAL A 725 14.11 -1.76 19.85
N ARG A 726 13.01 -1.10 20.23
CA ARG A 726 12.37 -0.04 19.42
C ARG A 726 11.77 1.04 20.30
N SER A 727 11.40 2.17 19.70
CA SER A 727 10.53 3.14 20.38
C SER A 727 9.12 2.58 20.55
N VAL A 728 8.34 3.11 21.49
CA VAL A 728 6.90 2.75 21.62
C VAL A 728 6.16 3.00 20.30
N ASP A 729 6.44 4.13 19.63
CA ASP A 729 5.80 4.46 18.35
C ASP A 729 6.24 3.59 17.16
N GLY A 730 7.37 2.87 17.30
CA GLY A 730 8.00 2.10 16.23
C GLY A 730 7.96 0.59 16.45
N PHE A 731 7.22 0.11 17.45
CA PHE A 731 7.08 -1.31 17.82
C PHE A 731 5.65 -1.78 17.54
#